data_AF-A0A2K3J6M6-F1
#
_entry.id   AF-A0A2K3J6M6-F1
#
_cell.length_a   1.000
_cell.length_b   1.000
_cell.length_c   1.000
_cell.angle_alpha   90.00
_cell.angle_beta   90.00
_cell.angle_gamma   90.00
#
_symmetry.space_group_name_H-M   'P 1'
#
loop_
_entity.id
_entity.type
_entity.pdbx_description
1 polymer ?
#
loop_
_entity_poly.entity_id
_entity_poly.type
_entity_poly.pdbx_seq_one_letter_code
_entity_poly.pdbx_strand_id
1 'polypeptide(L)'
;MTAVEYEVDSDPIIAAADIATTCWDYSDTAVLAMDGSEIVDDATTNIDKDATLKVVTDKTILTPGDSRFQDFPSENSYQMWVGKNWGAMTIYAYGSDCPEIGLITTKYEIGAYEDWPHPYDSAGDNTNIYFPIALPGLYWPYLEASTGFDTFEITKYSGDRYKIPITNTDTSIEVTVTTDSDSYLEVFLVDPQGSIRRPNIPVWNGGPINPIHIWNGDHHNGFEDWRRWEPEYSKEHTVEINYPSEGKWTVIVTPHYPYGQEKTSDSIPYHINAVVREHNSQRVDAGLSAANGAVIASQIHAPLLYVTEDSVPVETQNALDTLGVKNIMFININDVSKAQPKGAVNEINTMKQVIAKTQALTKENPVKTSTDTGNIITVTSFGSEDGFFAPAGYIAAYHGSNVINIGEAPEAFNLIDKGTAWRDYGGGWYHGIRAQGHLAKMDEPIDVIQIIKNLLNGEFPPLGVDQHLRWWGGAHDAIYEWVDGLGLTGPGKEVYLFVSPRNTDIRHPVCRVMSGIGSYAGQFPFDTPGLDAALMCRDVLYSAIIYANPGRDVTTAQLMNYPDGWTWRTNDGETHTVYSTRETKESFSSHGRFFEGHVIWDNWLDRVNEGVSLNYYSGHGTGGSGISEQYKNVAEQFPYAELRHEELYDFDWWDAWRGYMYDDA
;
A
#
# COMPACT_ATOMS: atom_id res chain seq x y z
N MET A 1 20.91 5.97 28.57
CA MET A 1 19.74 5.54 29.37
C MET A 1 19.33 4.19 28.84
N THR A 2 19.13 3.21 29.71
CA THR A 2 18.48 1.95 29.32
C THR A 2 16.98 2.22 29.31
N ALA A 3 16.27 1.83 28.25
CA ALA A 3 14.81 1.92 28.24
C ALA A 3 14.26 1.08 29.41
N VAL A 4 13.33 1.65 30.17
CA VAL A 4 12.57 0.90 31.18
C VAL A 4 11.33 0.39 30.47
N GLU A 5 11.17 -0.92 30.43
CA GLU A 5 9.95 -1.56 29.93
C GLU A 5 8.86 -1.40 30.98
N TYR A 6 7.70 -0.92 30.54
CA TYR A 6 6.49 -0.85 31.35
C TYR A 6 5.52 -1.89 30.82
N GLU A 7 5.29 -2.95 31.60
CA GLU A 7 4.31 -3.97 31.28
C GLU A 7 2.92 -3.49 31.71
N VAL A 8 1.97 -3.56 30.78
CA VAL A 8 0.54 -3.35 31.04
C VAL A 8 -0.19 -4.68 31.03
N ASP A 9 -1.29 -4.77 31.76
CA ASP A 9 -2.15 -5.96 31.72
C ASP A 9 -2.70 -6.17 30.30
N SER A 10 -2.91 -7.44 29.92
CA SER A 10 -3.54 -7.79 28.65
C SER A 10 -5.04 -7.52 28.63
N ASP A 11 -5.68 -7.44 29.81
CA ASP A 11 -7.08 -7.04 29.95
C ASP A 11 -7.18 -5.50 29.88
N PRO A 12 -7.89 -4.94 28.88
CA PRO A 12 -7.98 -3.49 28.69
C PRO A 12 -8.65 -2.77 29.87
N ILE A 13 -9.58 -3.43 30.58
CA ILE A 13 -10.26 -2.85 31.76
C ILE A 13 -9.27 -2.69 32.90
N ILE A 14 -8.47 -3.72 33.17
CA ILE A 14 -7.45 -3.71 34.23
C ILE A 14 -6.36 -2.70 33.87
N ALA A 15 -5.84 -2.76 32.64
CA ALA A 15 -4.79 -1.88 32.16
C ALA A 15 -5.20 -0.40 32.24
N ALA A 16 -6.40 -0.05 31.80
CA ALA A 16 -6.89 1.33 31.86
C ALA A 16 -7.05 1.83 33.30
N ALA A 17 -7.58 0.99 34.21
CA ALA A 17 -7.73 1.34 35.62
C ALA A 17 -6.38 1.56 36.32
N ASP A 18 -5.39 0.70 36.05
CA ASP A 18 -4.02 0.83 36.59
C ASP A 18 -3.34 2.10 36.08
N ILE A 19 -3.38 2.35 34.77
CA ILE A 19 -2.82 3.56 34.16
C ILE A 19 -3.48 4.81 34.76
N ALA A 20 -4.81 4.83 34.87
CA ALA A 20 -5.55 5.97 35.40
C ALA A 20 -5.17 6.26 36.86
N THR A 21 -5.09 5.24 37.71
CA THR A 21 -4.79 5.42 39.15
C THR A 21 -3.30 5.64 39.45
N THR A 22 -2.42 5.27 38.52
CA THR A 22 -0.97 5.53 38.63
C THR A 22 -0.58 6.91 38.08
N CYS A 23 -1.27 7.40 37.04
CA CYS A 23 -0.93 8.66 36.38
C CYS A 23 -1.74 9.87 36.88
N TRP A 24 -2.88 9.66 37.55
CA TRP A 24 -3.69 10.73 38.15
C TRP A 24 -3.84 10.55 39.65
N ASP A 25 -3.59 11.64 40.40
CA ASP A 25 -3.93 11.70 41.83
C ASP A 25 -5.42 12.01 42.07
N TYR A 26 -6.07 12.69 41.11
CA TYR A 26 -7.47 13.13 41.18
C TYR A 26 -8.00 13.45 39.77
N SER A 27 -9.28 13.16 39.52
CA SER A 27 -10.01 13.69 38.36
C SER A 27 -11.50 13.84 38.68
N ASP A 28 -12.07 15.03 38.42
CA ASP A 28 -13.52 15.25 38.62
C ASP A 28 -14.36 14.63 37.48
N THR A 29 -13.73 14.38 36.32
CA THR A 29 -14.36 13.81 35.12
C THR A 29 -13.61 12.56 34.66
N ALA A 30 -14.34 11.55 34.18
CA ALA A 30 -13.77 10.43 33.42
C ALA A 30 -14.51 10.25 32.10
N VAL A 31 -13.80 9.69 31.12
CA VAL A 31 -14.41 9.21 29.87
C VAL A 31 -14.56 7.70 29.98
N LEU A 32 -15.74 7.20 29.64
CA LEU A 32 -16.02 5.78 29.55
C LEU A 32 -16.28 5.38 28.10
N ALA A 33 -15.88 4.17 27.72
CA ALA A 33 -16.24 3.50 26.49
C ALA A 33 -16.39 1.99 26.73
N MET A 34 -17.08 1.28 25.85
CA MET A 34 -17.09 -0.18 25.89
C MET A 34 -15.73 -0.76 25.45
N ASP A 35 -15.26 -1.83 26.08
CA ASP A 35 -14.01 -2.49 25.69
C ASP A 35 -14.15 -3.29 24.37
N GLY A 36 -15.27 -4.02 24.21
CA GLY A 36 -15.59 -4.79 23.02
C GLY A 36 -14.91 -6.17 22.94
N SER A 37 -14.12 -6.58 23.94
CA SER A 37 -13.22 -7.74 23.87
C SER A 37 -13.94 -9.08 23.67
N GLU A 38 -15.21 -9.19 24.08
CA GLU A 38 -16.01 -10.42 23.95
C GLU A 38 -16.81 -10.49 22.64
N ILE A 39 -16.82 -9.42 21.84
CA ILE A 39 -17.59 -9.35 20.60
C ILE A 39 -16.75 -9.89 19.43
N VAL A 40 -17.31 -10.85 18.70
CA VAL A 40 -16.68 -11.47 17.52
C VAL A 40 -17.52 -11.27 16.27
N ASP A 41 -16.86 -11.34 15.12
CA ASP A 41 -17.51 -11.38 13.82
C ASP A 41 -18.19 -12.73 13.55
N ASP A 42 -19.24 -12.72 12.72
CA ASP A 42 -19.97 -13.93 12.34
C ASP A 42 -19.37 -14.54 11.06
N ALA A 43 -18.91 -15.79 11.14
CA ALA A 43 -18.30 -16.49 10.01
C ALA A 43 -19.25 -17.53 9.38
N THR A 44 -19.44 -17.46 8.06
CA THR A 44 -20.20 -18.45 7.29
C THR A 44 -19.30 -19.15 6.28
N THR A 45 -19.26 -20.48 6.33
CA THR A 45 -18.55 -21.30 5.34
C THR A 45 -19.37 -21.44 4.07
N ASN A 46 -18.87 -20.89 2.96
CA ASN A 46 -19.53 -20.93 1.66
C ASN A 46 -19.07 -22.09 0.80
N ILE A 47 -17.82 -22.53 0.97
CA ILE A 47 -17.22 -23.67 0.28
C ILE A 47 -16.38 -24.44 1.29
N ASP A 48 -16.57 -25.75 1.35
CA ASP A 48 -15.75 -26.69 2.12
C ASP A 48 -15.84 -28.04 1.40
N LYS A 49 -14.77 -28.43 0.70
CA LYS A 49 -14.70 -29.72 0.02
C LYS A 49 -13.31 -30.04 -0.51
N ASP A 50 -13.11 -31.33 -0.74
CA ASP A 50 -11.99 -31.85 -1.50
C ASP A 50 -12.22 -31.74 -3.02
N ALA A 51 -11.13 -31.51 -3.74
CA ALA A 51 -11.07 -31.44 -5.19
C ALA A 51 -9.73 -32.02 -5.70
N THR A 52 -9.58 -32.10 -7.02
CA THR A 52 -8.31 -32.50 -7.64
C THR A 52 -8.15 -31.74 -8.94
N LEU A 53 -7.15 -30.86 -8.98
CA LEU A 53 -6.79 -30.15 -10.18
C LEU A 53 -6.07 -31.09 -11.13
N LYS A 54 -6.67 -31.35 -12.30
CA LYS A 54 -6.03 -32.08 -13.40
C LYS A 54 -5.37 -31.07 -14.32
N VAL A 55 -4.07 -30.87 -14.13
CA VAL A 55 -3.30 -29.90 -14.91
C VAL A 55 -3.20 -30.40 -16.35
N VAL A 56 -3.66 -29.57 -17.27
CA VAL A 56 -3.41 -29.70 -18.71
C VAL A 56 -3.03 -28.34 -19.27
N THR A 57 -2.18 -28.35 -20.30
CA THR A 57 -1.73 -27.13 -20.97
C THR A 57 -2.13 -27.09 -22.44
N ASP A 58 -2.34 -25.89 -22.97
CA ASP A 58 -2.46 -25.65 -24.41
C ASP A 58 -1.51 -24.50 -24.80
N LYS A 59 -0.49 -24.85 -25.59
CA LYS A 59 0.59 -23.95 -26.01
C LYS A 59 0.40 -23.53 -27.47
N THR A 60 0.41 -22.23 -27.70
CA THR A 60 0.47 -21.62 -29.03
C THR A 60 1.84 -21.01 -29.24
N ILE A 61 2.46 -21.26 -30.40
CA ILE A 61 3.74 -20.68 -30.80
C ILE A 61 3.52 -19.90 -32.10
N LEU A 62 3.97 -18.65 -32.11
CA LEU A 62 4.00 -17.75 -33.26
C LEU A 62 5.44 -17.35 -33.56
N THR A 63 5.74 -17.02 -34.81
CA THR A 63 7.06 -16.56 -35.27
C THR A 63 6.90 -15.24 -36.03
N PRO A 64 7.99 -14.47 -36.26
CA PRO A 64 7.91 -13.26 -37.08
C PRO A 64 7.22 -13.49 -38.43
N GLY A 65 6.27 -12.62 -38.79
CA GLY A 65 5.51 -12.70 -40.03
C GLY A 65 4.38 -13.74 -40.06
N ASP A 66 4.04 -14.38 -38.93
CA ASP A 66 2.88 -15.28 -38.86
C ASP A 66 1.57 -14.54 -39.21
N SER A 67 0.80 -15.09 -40.15
CA SER A 67 -0.46 -14.50 -40.62
C SER A 67 -1.57 -14.40 -39.56
N ARG A 68 -1.40 -15.04 -38.40
CA ARG A 68 -2.34 -14.98 -37.27
C ARG A 68 -2.21 -13.70 -36.45
N PHE A 69 -1.11 -12.96 -36.61
CA PHE A 69 -0.97 -11.66 -36.00
C PHE A 69 -1.96 -10.65 -36.61
N GLN A 70 -2.47 -9.75 -35.77
CA GLN A 70 -3.35 -8.67 -36.15
C GLN A 70 -2.95 -7.39 -35.43
N ASP A 71 -3.16 -6.27 -36.10
CA ASP A 71 -3.07 -4.95 -35.48
C ASP A 71 -4.30 -4.75 -34.57
N PHE A 72 -4.07 -4.77 -33.26
CA PHE A 72 -5.12 -4.50 -32.28
C PHE A 72 -4.53 -4.16 -30.91
N PRO A 73 -4.83 -2.98 -30.36
CA PRO A 73 -5.01 -1.66 -30.96
C PRO A 73 -3.64 -0.98 -31.12
N SER A 74 -3.08 -1.00 -32.33
CA SER A 74 -1.72 -0.58 -32.66
C SER A 74 -0.60 -1.50 -32.18
N GLU A 75 -0.97 -2.69 -31.68
CA GLU A 75 -0.05 -3.73 -31.23
C GLU A 75 -0.01 -4.92 -32.18
N ASN A 76 1.13 -5.60 -32.27
CA ASN A 76 1.25 -6.87 -32.99
C ASN A 76 0.68 -8.02 -32.14
N SER A 77 -0.63 -8.21 -32.23
CA SER A 77 -1.40 -9.03 -31.29
C SER A 77 -1.90 -10.35 -31.86
N TYR A 78 -2.19 -11.31 -30.99
CA TYR A 78 -2.82 -12.58 -31.35
C TYR A 78 -4.17 -12.74 -30.67
N GLN A 79 -5.26 -12.71 -31.43
CA GLN A 79 -6.57 -12.95 -30.87
C GLN A 79 -6.80 -14.42 -30.52
N MET A 80 -7.17 -14.68 -29.28
CA MET A 80 -7.55 -16.02 -28.84
C MET A 80 -8.78 -16.02 -27.95
N TRP A 81 -9.60 -17.07 -28.09
CA TRP A 81 -10.66 -17.37 -27.14
C TRP A 81 -10.13 -18.24 -26.01
N VAL A 82 -10.36 -17.82 -24.77
CA VAL A 82 -9.97 -18.54 -23.56
C VAL A 82 -11.23 -18.97 -22.80
N GLY A 83 -11.50 -20.28 -22.82
CA GLY A 83 -12.65 -20.89 -22.14
C GLY A 83 -12.50 -20.98 -20.62
N LYS A 84 -13.61 -21.30 -19.94
CA LYS A 84 -13.69 -21.36 -18.47
C LYS A 84 -12.81 -22.42 -17.78
N ASN A 85 -12.33 -23.40 -18.53
CA ASN A 85 -11.47 -24.48 -18.03
C ASN A 85 -10.01 -24.03 -17.84
N TRP A 86 -9.63 -22.85 -18.35
CA TRP A 86 -8.30 -22.28 -18.17
C TRP A 86 -8.28 -21.37 -16.94
N GLY A 87 -7.26 -21.52 -16.09
CA GLY A 87 -7.07 -20.79 -14.84
C GLY A 87 -6.07 -19.65 -14.96
N ALA A 88 -4.97 -19.87 -15.68
CA ALA A 88 -3.93 -18.87 -15.94
C ALA A 88 -3.32 -19.04 -17.35
N MET A 89 -2.51 -18.07 -17.76
CA MET A 89 -1.62 -18.20 -18.91
C MET A 89 -0.24 -17.60 -18.63
N THR A 90 0.77 -18.12 -19.32
CA THR A 90 2.07 -17.46 -19.48
C THR A 90 2.23 -16.94 -20.90
N ILE A 91 2.96 -15.83 -21.04
CA ILE A 91 3.26 -15.19 -22.32
C ILE A 91 4.76 -14.88 -22.35
N TYR A 92 5.48 -15.53 -23.27
CA TYR A 92 6.93 -15.42 -23.39
C TYR A 92 7.33 -15.07 -24.82
N ALA A 93 8.31 -14.19 -24.97
CA ALA A 93 9.01 -13.97 -26.23
C ALA A 93 10.47 -14.37 -26.06
N TYR A 94 10.96 -15.21 -26.96
CA TYR A 94 12.35 -15.63 -27.02
C TYR A 94 13.02 -15.03 -28.24
N GLY A 95 14.25 -14.56 -28.09
CA GLY A 95 15.02 -13.91 -29.14
C GLY A 95 16.17 -13.13 -28.54
N SER A 96 16.99 -12.54 -29.40
CA SER A 96 18.12 -11.72 -28.99
C SER A 96 17.78 -10.25 -28.78
N ASP A 97 16.55 -9.82 -29.10
CA ASP A 97 16.08 -8.44 -29.06
C ASP A 97 14.55 -8.39 -28.98
N CYS A 98 13.96 -9.13 -28.04
CA CYS A 98 12.51 -9.22 -27.96
C CYS A 98 11.90 -7.85 -27.67
N PRO A 99 10.88 -7.44 -28.44
CA PRO A 99 10.12 -6.26 -28.09
C PRO A 99 9.33 -6.53 -26.82
N GLU A 100 8.87 -5.45 -26.22
CA GLU A 100 7.96 -5.45 -25.09
C GLU A 100 6.75 -6.35 -25.39
N ILE A 101 6.30 -7.08 -24.36
CA ILE A 101 5.16 -7.99 -24.46
C ILE A 101 4.07 -7.59 -23.49
N GLY A 102 2.83 -7.93 -23.82
CA GLY A 102 1.73 -7.71 -22.91
C GLY A 102 0.50 -8.54 -23.21
N LEU A 103 -0.55 -8.25 -22.46
CA LEU A 103 -1.84 -8.91 -22.58
C LEU A 103 -2.96 -7.88 -22.52
N ILE A 104 -3.76 -7.80 -23.57
CA ILE A 104 -5.04 -7.10 -23.53
C ILE A 104 -6.12 -8.10 -23.15
N THR A 105 -6.89 -7.75 -22.12
CA THR A 105 -7.92 -8.63 -21.55
C THR A 105 -9.28 -8.44 -22.22
N THR A 106 -10.23 -9.33 -21.92
CA THR A 106 -11.61 -9.20 -22.39
C THR A 106 -12.33 -7.92 -21.94
N LYS A 107 -11.76 -7.17 -20.98
CA LYS A 107 -12.28 -5.89 -20.49
C LYS A 107 -11.77 -4.69 -21.30
N TYR A 108 -11.00 -4.93 -22.37
CA TYR A 108 -10.36 -3.89 -23.18
C TYR A 108 -9.44 -3.00 -22.33
N GLU A 109 -8.57 -3.64 -21.55
CA GLU A 109 -7.52 -3.00 -20.73
C GLU A 109 -6.27 -3.87 -20.78
N ILE A 110 -5.10 -3.25 -20.56
CA ILE A 110 -3.85 -3.98 -20.33
C ILE A 110 -4.02 -4.77 -19.02
N GLY A 111 -3.78 -6.07 -19.06
CA GLY A 111 -3.84 -6.94 -17.89
C GLY A 111 -2.47 -7.16 -17.26
N ALA A 112 -1.47 -7.36 -18.09
CA ALA A 112 -0.07 -7.51 -17.72
C ALA A 112 0.79 -7.00 -18.88
N TYR A 113 2.01 -6.57 -18.56
CA TYR A 113 2.95 -6.02 -19.51
C TYR A 113 4.37 -6.18 -18.96
N GLU A 114 5.33 -6.37 -19.86
CA GLU A 114 6.76 -6.46 -19.56
C GLU A 114 7.54 -5.65 -20.60
N ASP A 115 8.23 -4.63 -20.10
CA ASP A 115 9.10 -3.68 -20.82
C ASP A 115 10.56 -3.89 -20.47
N TRP A 116 10.84 -4.43 -19.29
CA TRP A 116 12.16 -4.27 -18.71
C TRP A 116 13.16 -5.10 -19.51
N PRO A 117 14.19 -4.45 -20.05
CA PRO A 117 15.14 -5.11 -20.94
C PRO A 117 15.81 -6.29 -20.23
N HIS A 118 16.04 -7.35 -21.01
CA HIS A 118 16.96 -8.44 -20.65
C HIS A 118 18.32 -7.82 -20.25
N PRO A 119 19.05 -8.37 -19.26
CA PRO A 119 19.90 -7.57 -18.36
C PRO A 119 20.79 -6.57 -19.08
N TYR A 120 21.06 -5.44 -18.42
CA TYR A 120 21.98 -4.37 -18.87
C TYR A 120 21.40 -3.37 -19.87
N ASP A 121 20.08 -3.14 -19.87
CA ASP A 121 19.42 -2.39 -20.94
C ASP A 121 19.76 -2.95 -22.33
N SER A 122 19.94 -4.28 -22.40
CA SER A 122 20.38 -4.98 -23.59
C SER A 122 19.29 -5.84 -24.19
N ALA A 123 19.45 -6.09 -25.48
CA ALA A 123 18.53 -6.89 -26.27
C ALA A 123 18.52 -8.35 -25.74
N GLY A 124 17.34 -8.94 -25.52
CA GLY A 124 17.20 -10.34 -25.12
C GLY A 124 15.75 -10.81 -24.96
N ASP A 125 15.50 -11.85 -24.16
CA ASP A 125 14.16 -12.46 -24.05
C ASP A 125 13.24 -11.75 -23.04
N ASN A 126 11.91 -11.88 -23.24
CA ASN A 126 10.88 -11.38 -22.32
C ASN A 126 10.04 -12.55 -21.80
N THR A 127 10.25 -12.95 -20.55
CA THR A 127 9.75 -14.25 -20.02
C THR A 127 9.03 -14.15 -18.66
N ASN A 128 8.35 -13.03 -18.41
CA ASN A 128 7.91 -12.67 -17.04
C ASN A 128 6.39 -12.54 -16.85
N ILE A 129 5.59 -12.77 -17.89
CA ILE A 129 4.13 -12.67 -17.76
C ILE A 129 3.55 -14.01 -17.32
N TYR A 130 3.02 -14.04 -16.11
CA TYR A 130 2.05 -15.02 -15.62
C TYR A 130 0.76 -14.29 -15.22
N PHE A 131 -0.37 -14.65 -15.83
CA PHE A 131 -1.61 -13.91 -15.66
C PHE A 131 -2.81 -14.85 -15.42
N PRO A 132 -3.61 -14.64 -14.35
CA PRO A 132 -4.81 -15.42 -14.12
C PRO A 132 -5.91 -15.05 -15.13
N ILE A 133 -6.61 -16.04 -15.66
CA ILE A 133 -7.74 -15.83 -16.58
C ILE A 133 -8.95 -15.34 -15.79
N ALA A 134 -9.00 -14.03 -15.54
CA ALA A 134 -10.05 -13.42 -14.72
C ALA A 134 -11.47 -13.75 -15.24
N LEU A 135 -11.68 -13.63 -16.55
CA LEU A 135 -12.95 -13.91 -17.22
C LEU A 135 -12.74 -14.82 -18.43
N PRO A 136 -13.59 -15.84 -18.66
CA PRO A 136 -13.62 -16.52 -19.94
C PRO A 136 -14.03 -15.54 -21.05
N GLY A 137 -13.27 -15.49 -22.15
CA GLY A 137 -13.51 -14.48 -23.17
C GLY A 137 -12.41 -14.39 -24.22
N LEU A 138 -12.37 -13.25 -24.92
CA LEU A 138 -11.30 -12.93 -25.85
C LEU A 138 -10.13 -12.28 -25.12
N TYR A 139 -8.93 -12.70 -25.49
CA TYR A 139 -7.66 -12.15 -25.02
C TYR A 139 -6.77 -11.89 -26.22
N TRP A 140 -5.89 -10.90 -26.08
CA TRP A 140 -4.91 -10.53 -27.10
C TRP A 140 -3.53 -10.37 -26.46
N PRO A 141 -2.78 -11.46 -26.27
CA PRO A 141 -1.34 -11.40 -26.09
C PRO A 141 -0.72 -10.61 -27.25
N TYR A 142 0.21 -9.71 -26.96
CA TYR A 142 0.81 -8.84 -27.96
C TYR A 142 2.31 -8.63 -27.77
N LEU A 143 2.93 -8.14 -28.84
CA LEU A 143 4.28 -7.60 -28.91
C LEU A 143 4.21 -6.17 -29.45
N GLU A 144 5.03 -5.25 -28.96
CA GLU A 144 5.10 -3.89 -29.51
C GLU A 144 5.75 -3.81 -30.89
N ALA A 145 6.54 -4.83 -31.26
CA ALA A 145 7.15 -4.93 -32.59
C ALA A 145 6.86 -6.26 -33.29
N SER A 146 6.96 -6.23 -34.63
CA SER A 146 6.79 -7.41 -35.49
C SER A 146 8.09 -8.19 -35.74
N THR A 147 9.21 -7.72 -35.19
CA THR A 147 10.56 -8.28 -35.35
C THR A 147 11.31 -8.23 -34.01
N GLY A 148 12.47 -8.88 -33.92
CA GLY A 148 13.34 -8.89 -32.71
C GLY A 148 13.23 -10.17 -31.88
N PHE A 149 12.16 -10.93 -32.07
CA PHE A 149 11.94 -12.24 -31.45
C PHE A 149 12.07 -13.39 -32.48
N ASP A 150 12.42 -14.57 -32.01
CA ASP A 150 12.38 -15.83 -32.76
C ASP A 150 11.04 -16.55 -32.58
N THR A 151 10.55 -16.60 -31.34
CA THR A 151 9.27 -17.24 -30.99
C THR A 151 8.49 -16.45 -29.96
N PHE A 152 7.18 -16.38 -30.14
CA PHE A 152 6.23 -15.84 -29.17
C PHE A 152 5.31 -16.98 -28.71
N GLU A 153 5.43 -17.35 -27.45
CA GLU A 153 4.78 -18.49 -26.84
C GLU A 153 3.69 -18.06 -25.85
N ILE A 154 2.49 -18.60 -26.03
CA ILE A 154 1.38 -18.43 -25.10
C ILE A 154 0.96 -19.80 -24.59
N THR A 155 1.10 -20.04 -23.28
CA THR A 155 0.72 -21.32 -22.66
C THR A 155 -0.42 -21.09 -21.70
N LYS A 156 -1.57 -21.73 -21.94
CA LYS A 156 -2.69 -21.72 -20.98
C LYS A 156 -2.59 -22.92 -20.05
N TYR A 157 -2.88 -22.71 -18.78
CA TYR A 157 -2.93 -23.75 -17.75
C TYR A 157 -4.37 -23.93 -17.27
N SER A 158 -4.81 -25.19 -17.13
CA SER A 158 -6.14 -25.48 -16.61
C SER A 158 -6.32 -24.99 -15.18
N GLY A 159 -7.54 -24.60 -14.81
CA GLY A 159 -7.87 -24.21 -13.44
C GLY A 159 -9.30 -24.55 -13.06
N ASP A 160 -9.51 -24.75 -11.77
CA ASP A 160 -10.82 -24.92 -11.17
C ASP A 160 -11.40 -23.58 -10.75
N ARG A 161 -12.73 -23.44 -10.84
CA ARG A 161 -13.43 -22.18 -10.53
C ARG A 161 -14.57 -22.40 -9.55
N TYR A 162 -14.59 -21.59 -8.50
CA TYR A 162 -15.65 -21.58 -7.51
C TYR A 162 -16.32 -20.21 -7.43
N LYS A 163 -17.55 -20.16 -6.93
CA LYS A 163 -18.35 -18.93 -6.86
C LYS A 163 -18.77 -18.67 -5.43
N ILE A 164 -18.52 -17.45 -4.96
CA ILE A 164 -18.90 -16.98 -3.63
C ILE A 164 -19.88 -15.82 -3.83
N PRO A 165 -21.16 -15.96 -3.40
CA PRO A 165 -22.10 -14.86 -3.43
C PRO A 165 -21.83 -13.90 -2.27
N ILE A 166 -21.79 -12.60 -2.57
CA ILE A 166 -21.69 -11.51 -1.60
C ILE A 166 -22.93 -10.63 -1.75
N THR A 167 -23.61 -10.41 -0.63
CA THR A 167 -24.84 -9.61 -0.55
C THR A 167 -24.74 -8.42 0.40
N ASN A 168 -23.64 -8.33 1.16
CA ASN A 168 -23.33 -7.24 2.07
C ASN A 168 -21.85 -6.90 1.90
N THR A 169 -21.53 -5.61 1.70
CA THR A 169 -20.14 -5.14 1.59
C THR A 169 -19.45 -5.08 2.94
N ASP A 170 -20.18 -5.08 4.06
CA ASP A 170 -19.57 -5.10 5.39
C ASP A 170 -19.18 -6.54 5.80
N THR A 171 -18.35 -7.14 4.95
CA THR A 171 -17.87 -8.51 5.09
C THR A 171 -16.40 -8.60 4.67
N SER A 172 -15.78 -9.75 4.93
CA SER A 172 -14.51 -10.16 4.37
C SER A 172 -14.63 -11.54 3.73
N ILE A 173 -13.91 -11.76 2.63
CA ILE A 173 -13.79 -13.09 1.99
C ILE A 173 -12.41 -13.62 2.33
N GLU A 174 -12.36 -14.79 2.95
CA GLU A 174 -11.14 -15.58 3.10
C GLU A 174 -11.28 -16.88 2.32
N VAL A 175 -10.24 -17.22 1.55
CA VAL A 175 -10.16 -18.51 0.87
C VAL A 175 -8.81 -19.14 1.14
N THR A 176 -8.86 -20.36 1.64
CA THR A 176 -7.70 -21.20 1.92
C THR A 176 -7.76 -22.46 1.08
N VAL A 177 -6.67 -22.76 0.38
CA VAL A 177 -6.47 -24.03 -0.33
C VAL A 177 -5.32 -24.77 0.32
N THR A 178 -5.57 -26.01 0.74
CA THR A 178 -4.57 -26.89 1.36
C THR A 178 -4.30 -28.16 0.58
N THR A 179 -3.09 -28.68 0.67
CA THR A 179 -2.65 -29.94 0.04
C THR A 179 -1.89 -30.83 1.04
N ASP A 180 -1.90 -32.15 0.84
CA ASP A 180 -1.17 -33.10 1.71
C ASP A 180 0.36 -32.92 1.62
N SER A 181 0.83 -32.56 0.43
CA SER A 181 2.23 -32.29 0.09
C SER A 181 2.35 -30.92 -0.55
N ASP A 182 3.50 -30.28 -0.40
CA ASP A 182 3.80 -28.98 -0.99
C ASP A 182 3.47 -28.98 -2.50
N SER A 183 2.92 -27.86 -2.96
CA SER A 183 2.46 -27.70 -4.33
C SER A 183 2.70 -26.28 -4.81
N TYR A 184 2.59 -26.10 -6.12
CA TYR A 184 2.68 -24.81 -6.80
C TYR A 184 1.28 -24.32 -7.19
N LEU A 185 0.30 -24.51 -6.31
CA LEU A 185 -1.05 -23.97 -6.54
C LEU A 185 -1.06 -22.48 -6.23
N GLU A 186 -1.93 -21.77 -6.91
CA GLU A 186 -2.17 -20.36 -6.65
C GLU A 186 -3.68 -20.12 -6.62
N VAL A 187 -4.12 -19.24 -5.71
CA VAL A 187 -5.54 -18.97 -5.46
C VAL A 187 -5.87 -17.53 -5.78
N PHE A 188 -6.67 -17.30 -6.81
CA PHE A 188 -7.07 -15.96 -7.21
C PHE A 188 -8.49 -15.63 -6.77
N LEU A 189 -8.67 -14.41 -6.27
CA LEU A 189 -10.00 -13.80 -6.12
C LEU A 189 -10.22 -12.80 -7.25
N VAL A 190 -11.33 -12.99 -7.97
CA VAL A 190 -11.78 -12.12 -9.05
C VAL A 190 -13.15 -11.58 -8.69
N ASP A 191 -13.27 -10.25 -8.77
CA ASP A 191 -14.51 -9.55 -8.43
C ASP A 191 -15.63 -9.81 -9.47
N PRO A 192 -16.89 -9.43 -9.18
CA PRO A 192 -18.01 -9.65 -10.10
C PRO A 192 -17.86 -8.97 -11.46
N GLN A 193 -17.02 -7.93 -11.56
CA GLN A 193 -16.72 -7.20 -12.78
C GLN A 193 -15.53 -7.80 -13.55
N GLY A 194 -14.90 -8.85 -13.02
CA GLY A 194 -13.79 -9.54 -13.66
C GLY A 194 -12.42 -8.90 -13.43
N SER A 195 -12.26 -8.06 -12.41
CA SER A 195 -10.93 -7.59 -11.98
C SER A 195 -10.31 -8.56 -10.98
N ILE A 196 -9.02 -8.82 -11.15
CA ILE A 196 -8.23 -9.62 -10.20
C ILE A 196 -7.98 -8.78 -8.96
N ARG A 197 -8.15 -9.38 -7.78
CA ARG A 197 -8.06 -8.70 -6.48
C ARG A 197 -7.02 -9.33 -5.57
N ARG A 198 -6.90 -10.66 -5.59
CA ARG A 198 -5.90 -11.41 -4.82
C ARG A 198 -5.34 -12.58 -5.65
N PRO A 199 -4.16 -13.11 -5.32
CA PRO A 199 -3.24 -12.64 -4.28
C PRO A 199 -2.66 -11.28 -4.66
N ASN A 200 -2.08 -10.60 -3.67
CA ASN A 200 -1.18 -9.49 -3.96
C ASN A 200 0.03 -10.04 -4.69
N ILE A 201 0.45 -9.40 -5.78
CA ILE A 201 1.78 -9.69 -6.31
C ILE A 201 2.78 -9.18 -5.26
N PRO A 202 3.76 -10.00 -4.86
CA PRO A 202 4.77 -9.59 -3.90
C PRO A 202 5.46 -8.29 -4.35
N VAL A 203 5.80 -7.42 -3.41
CA VAL A 203 6.62 -6.23 -3.73
C VAL A 203 8.05 -6.66 -4.10
N TRP A 204 8.54 -7.73 -3.48
CA TRP A 204 9.82 -8.38 -3.74
C TRP A 204 9.61 -9.76 -4.35
N ASN A 205 10.38 -10.10 -5.38
CA ASN A 205 10.16 -11.28 -6.20
C ASN A 205 10.58 -12.61 -5.54
N GLY A 206 11.29 -12.54 -4.41
CA GLY A 206 11.79 -13.70 -3.67
C GLY A 206 13.26 -14.02 -3.90
N GLY A 207 13.95 -13.27 -4.77
CA GLY A 207 15.40 -13.39 -4.97
C GLY A 207 16.20 -13.10 -3.69
N PRO A 208 17.51 -13.41 -3.67
CA PRO A 208 18.37 -13.04 -2.55
C PRO A 208 18.45 -11.51 -2.40
N ILE A 209 18.42 -11.02 -1.16
CA ILE A 209 18.61 -9.59 -0.85
C ILE A 209 20.10 -9.36 -0.60
N ASN A 210 20.74 -8.63 -1.51
CA ASN A 210 22.13 -8.23 -1.35
C ASN A 210 22.29 -7.17 -0.24
N PRO A 211 23.50 -6.98 0.33
CA PRO A 211 23.81 -5.84 1.19
C PRO A 211 23.35 -4.51 0.57
N ILE A 212 22.94 -3.55 1.40
CA ILE A 212 22.24 -2.32 0.93
C ILE A 212 23.00 -1.52 -0.14
N HIS A 213 24.34 -1.54 -0.09
CA HIS A 213 25.20 -0.83 -1.03
C HIS A 213 25.41 -1.58 -2.36
N ILE A 214 24.89 -2.80 -2.50
CA ILE A 214 25.01 -3.66 -3.68
C ILE A 214 23.66 -3.73 -4.40
N TRP A 215 23.71 -3.63 -5.72
CA TRP A 215 22.53 -3.73 -6.56
C TRP A 215 22.04 -5.19 -6.68
N ASN A 216 20.75 -5.43 -6.47
CA ASN A 216 20.13 -6.72 -6.82
C ASN A 216 20.04 -6.84 -8.35
N GLY A 217 20.65 -7.86 -8.94
CA GLY A 217 20.75 -7.96 -10.41
C GLY A 217 21.64 -6.88 -11.01
N ASP A 218 22.85 -6.73 -10.46
CA ASP A 218 23.86 -5.78 -10.96
C ASP A 218 24.29 -6.08 -12.41
N HIS A 219 25.09 -5.18 -12.99
CA HIS A 219 25.56 -5.26 -14.38
C HIS A 219 26.53 -6.42 -14.67
N HIS A 220 26.83 -7.26 -13.68
CA HIS A 220 27.87 -8.28 -13.72
C HIS A 220 27.40 -9.66 -13.23
N ASN A 221 26.29 -9.79 -12.50
CA ASN A 221 25.82 -11.02 -11.85
C ASN A 221 24.28 -11.15 -11.72
N GLY A 222 23.74 -12.29 -12.17
CA GLY A 222 22.56 -12.93 -11.55
C GLY A 222 21.15 -12.39 -11.86
N PHE A 223 20.94 -11.47 -12.81
CA PHE A 223 19.64 -10.85 -13.12
C PHE A 223 18.43 -11.80 -13.21
N GLU A 224 18.64 -13.04 -13.67
CA GLU A 224 17.60 -14.06 -13.79
C GLU A 224 16.80 -14.30 -12.49
N ASP A 225 17.47 -14.21 -11.34
CA ASP A 225 16.87 -14.48 -10.03
C ASP A 225 15.90 -13.36 -9.58
N TRP A 226 15.88 -12.23 -10.29
CA TRP A 226 15.19 -10.99 -9.89
C TRP A 226 14.15 -10.49 -10.89
N ARG A 227 13.95 -11.18 -12.02
CA ARG A 227 13.08 -10.69 -13.11
C ARG A 227 11.68 -11.31 -13.13
N ARG A 228 11.38 -12.26 -12.26
CA ARG A 228 10.11 -13.02 -12.29
C ARG A 228 9.45 -13.10 -10.94
N TRP A 229 8.12 -13.16 -10.97
CA TRP A 229 7.35 -13.61 -9.82
C TRP A 229 7.49 -15.12 -9.73
N GLU A 230 8.37 -15.60 -8.86
CA GLU A 230 8.48 -17.03 -8.61
C GLU A 230 7.42 -17.46 -7.58
N PRO A 231 6.74 -18.59 -7.82
CA PRO A 231 5.69 -19.11 -6.95
C PRO A 231 6.26 -19.70 -5.65
N GLU A 232 5.49 -19.59 -4.57
CA GLU A 232 5.81 -20.28 -3.32
C GLU A 232 5.48 -21.78 -3.40
N TYR A 233 6.39 -22.62 -2.88
CA TYR A 233 6.16 -24.06 -2.76
C TYR A 233 5.68 -24.38 -1.34
N SER A 234 4.37 -24.47 -1.17
CA SER A 234 3.74 -24.61 0.16
C SER A 234 2.57 -25.60 0.15
N LYS A 235 2.09 -25.94 1.34
CA LYS A 235 0.88 -26.75 1.54
C LYS A 235 -0.39 -25.94 1.66
N GLU A 236 -0.26 -24.63 1.80
CA GLU A 236 -1.36 -23.74 2.14
C GLU A 236 -1.21 -22.43 1.36
N HIS A 237 -2.29 -22.05 0.70
CA HIS A 237 -2.40 -20.81 -0.07
C HIS A 237 -3.66 -20.09 0.39
N THR A 238 -3.49 -18.94 1.05
CA THR A 238 -4.58 -18.18 1.65
C THR A 238 -4.65 -16.79 1.04
N VAL A 239 -5.86 -16.35 0.71
CA VAL A 239 -6.14 -15.00 0.21
C VAL A 239 -7.34 -14.41 0.94
N GLU A 240 -7.21 -13.15 1.36
CA GLU A 240 -8.27 -12.41 2.04
C GLU A 240 -8.52 -11.05 1.37
N ILE A 241 -9.78 -10.63 1.34
CA ILE A 241 -10.17 -9.26 0.98
C ILE A 241 -11.29 -8.75 1.89
N ASN A 242 -11.07 -7.55 2.44
CA ASN A 242 -12.05 -6.81 3.22
C ASN A 242 -12.96 -6.00 2.28
N TYR A 243 -14.18 -5.72 2.74
CA TYR A 243 -15.15 -4.88 2.07
C TYR A 243 -15.39 -5.21 0.57
N PRO A 244 -15.64 -6.48 0.21
CA PRO A 244 -15.83 -6.89 -1.17
C PRO A 244 -17.09 -6.25 -1.75
N SER A 245 -17.05 -5.92 -3.05
CA SER A 245 -18.24 -5.49 -3.78
C SER A 245 -19.31 -6.59 -3.82
N GLU A 246 -20.58 -6.18 -3.80
CA GLU A 246 -21.70 -7.12 -3.95
C GLU A 246 -21.66 -7.84 -5.30
N GLY A 247 -22.06 -9.11 -5.32
CA GLY A 247 -22.16 -9.93 -6.51
C GLY A 247 -21.53 -11.30 -6.37
N LYS A 248 -21.23 -11.94 -7.51
CA LYS A 248 -20.66 -13.30 -7.53
C LYS A 248 -19.16 -13.24 -7.78
N TRP A 249 -18.40 -13.36 -6.70
CA TRP A 249 -16.95 -13.49 -6.73
C TRP A 249 -16.54 -14.84 -7.31
N THR A 250 -15.37 -14.87 -7.93
CA THR A 250 -14.78 -16.09 -8.49
C THR A 250 -13.49 -16.40 -7.79
N VAL A 251 -13.40 -17.62 -7.23
CA VAL A 251 -12.12 -18.21 -6.85
C VAL A 251 -11.58 -18.98 -8.04
N ILE A 252 -10.31 -18.80 -8.38
CA ILE A 252 -9.61 -19.62 -9.37
C ILE A 252 -8.47 -20.36 -8.65
N VAL A 253 -8.43 -21.68 -8.79
CA VAL A 253 -7.31 -22.51 -8.32
C VAL A 253 -6.59 -23.06 -9.56
N THR A 254 -5.31 -22.73 -9.72
CA THR A 254 -4.54 -23.00 -10.95
C THR A 254 -3.07 -23.20 -10.59
N PRO A 255 -2.25 -23.92 -11.39
CA PRO A 255 -0.84 -24.06 -11.06
C PRO A 255 -0.07 -22.83 -11.53
N HIS A 256 0.88 -22.38 -10.71
CA HIS A 256 1.91 -21.42 -11.06
C HIS A 256 3.25 -22.12 -10.84
N TYR A 257 3.80 -22.79 -11.85
CA TYR A 257 5.09 -23.46 -11.72
C TYR A 257 6.24 -22.46 -11.88
N PRO A 258 7.41 -22.71 -11.26
CA PRO A 258 8.60 -21.93 -11.51
C PRO A 258 8.97 -21.92 -12.98
N TYR A 259 9.58 -20.83 -13.43
CA TYR A 259 10.01 -20.69 -14.82
C TYR A 259 10.96 -21.82 -15.23
N GLY A 260 10.72 -22.40 -16.41
CA GLY A 260 11.49 -23.54 -16.93
C GLY A 260 11.20 -24.88 -16.25
N GLN A 261 10.31 -24.91 -15.24
CA GLN A 261 9.86 -26.12 -14.54
C GLN A 261 8.36 -26.40 -14.78
N GLU A 262 7.77 -25.75 -15.77
CA GLU A 262 6.35 -25.85 -16.05
C GLU A 262 5.97 -27.24 -16.54
N LYS A 263 4.89 -27.78 -15.96
CA LYS A 263 4.38 -29.11 -16.32
C LYS A 263 3.22 -29.00 -17.29
N THR A 264 3.24 -29.83 -18.33
CA THR A 264 2.15 -29.96 -19.30
C THR A 264 1.03 -30.89 -18.82
N SER A 265 1.32 -31.73 -17.82
CA SER A 265 0.36 -32.59 -17.13
C SER A 265 0.72 -32.79 -15.67
N ASP A 266 -0.25 -32.70 -14.77
CA ASP A 266 -0.11 -32.98 -13.33
C ASP A 266 -1.48 -33.33 -12.71
N SER A 267 -1.48 -33.81 -11.48
CA SER A 267 -2.70 -34.13 -10.74
C SER A 267 -2.51 -33.79 -9.28
N ILE A 268 -3.07 -32.64 -8.86
CA ILE A 268 -2.86 -32.09 -7.52
C ILE A 268 -4.17 -32.19 -6.73
N PRO A 269 -4.30 -33.14 -5.78
CA PRO A 269 -5.41 -33.18 -4.85
C PRO A 269 -5.29 -32.02 -3.86
N TYR A 270 -6.41 -31.37 -3.55
CA TYR A 270 -6.44 -30.25 -2.62
C TYR A 270 -7.80 -30.15 -1.92
N HIS A 271 -7.81 -29.45 -0.78
CA HIS A 271 -9.01 -29.08 -0.05
C HIS A 271 -9.19 -27.56 -0.14
N ILE A 272 -10.41 -27.10 -0.44
CA ILE A 272 -10.73 -25.67 -0.48
C ILE A 272 -11.74 -25.34 0.60
N ASN A 273 -11.40 -24.33 1.40
CA ASN A 273 -12.27 -23.71 2.37
C ASN A 273 -12.44 -22.23 2.01
N ALA A 274 -13.68 -21.75 1.90
CA ALA A 274 -13.98 -20.35 1.68
C ALA A 274 -14.99 -19.86 2.71
N VAL A 275 -14.60 -18.84 3.46
CA VAL A 275 -15.38 -18.23 4.54
C VAL A 275 -15.75 -16.81 4.15
N VAL A 276 -16.99 -16.43 4.41
CA VAL A 276 -17.43 -15.03 4.42
C VAL A 276 -17.64 -14.64 5.87
N ARG A 277 -16.86 -13.66 6.34
CA ARG A 277 -16.93 -13.11 7.69
C ARG A 277 -17.71 -11.81 7.64
N GLU A 278 -18.84 -11.74 8.33
CA GLU A 278 -19.64 -10.52 8.48
C GLU A 278 -19.09 -9.69 9.64
N HIS A 279 -18.81 -8.42 9.37
CA HIS A 279 -18.29 -7.53 10.40
C HIS A 279 -19.41 -7.22 11.40
N ASN A 280 -19.19 -7.58 12.67
CA ASN A 280 -20.16 -7.34 13.71
C ASN A 280 -20.22 -5.83 14.01
N SER A 281 -21.39 -5.22 13.80
CA SER A 281 -21.56 -3.78 14.01
C SER A 281 -21.24 -3.36 15.45
N GLN A 282 -21.51 -4.22 16.44
CA GLN A 282 -21.19 -3.93 17.84
C GLN A 282 -19.67 -3.89 18.08
N ARG A 283 -18.88 -4.72 17.37
CA ARG A 283 -17.41 -4.69 17.44
C ARG A 283 -16.88 -3.37 16.89
N VAL A 284 -17.40 -2.95 15.74
CA VAL A 284 -17.05 -1.67 15.11
C VAL A 284 -17.44 -0.49 16.01
N ASP A 285 -18.65 -0.50 16.56
CA ASP A 285 -19.16 0.56 17.44
C ASP A 285 -18.38 0.67 18.75
N ALA A 286 -18.00 -0.47 19.36
CA ALA A 286 -17.15 -0.50 20.55
C ALA A 286 -15.76 0.09 20.26
N GLY A 287 -15.12 -0.32 19.16
CA GLY A 287 -13.81 0.20 18.79
C GLY A 287 -13.82 1.67 18.38
N LEU A 288 -14.85 2.14 17.66
CA LEU A 288 -15.04 3.57 17.37
C LEU A 288 -15.31 4.38 18.64
N SER A 289 -16.06 3.81 19.60
CA SER A 289 -16.30 4.43 20.91
C SER A 289 -15.01 4.54 21.72
N ALA A 290 -14.19 3.49 21.75
CA ALA A 290 -12.89 3.49 22.40
C ALA A 290 -11.92 4.50 21.77
N ALA A 291 -11.77 4.48 20.44
CA ALA A 291 -10.86 5.36 19.72
C ALA A 291 -11.23 6.85 19.88
N ASN A 292 -12.50 7.20 19.70
CA ASN A 292 -12.95 8.58 19.90
C ASN A 292 -13.07 8.97 21.39
N GLY A 293 -13.27 7.99 22.27
CA GLY A 293 -13.14 8.16 23.72
C GLY A 293 -11.74 8.61 24.12
N ALA A 294 -10.70 8.02 23.54
CA ALA A 294 -9.32 8.46 23.72
C ALA A 294 -9.12 9.91 23.27
N VAL A 295 -9.66 10.30 22.12
CA VAL A 295 -9.60 11.69 21.62
C VAL A 295 -10.21 12.66 22.62
N ILE A 296 -11.45 12.41 23.05
CA ILE A 296 -12.16 13.29 23.97
C ILE A 296 -11.46 13.34 25.33
N ALA A 297 -11.02 12.18 25.85
CA ALA A 297 -10.28 12.07 27.10
C ALA A 297 -9.01 12.92 27.07
N SER A 298 -8.24 12.86 25.98
CA SER A 298 -7.05 13.69 25.79
C SER A 298 -7.36 15.18 25.69
N GLN A 299 -8.42 15.58 24.97
CA GLN A 299 -8.81 16.99 24.83
C GLN A 299 -9.24 17.64 26.16
N ILE A 300 -9.81 16.85 27.08
CA ILE A 300 -10.27 17.36 28.39
C ILE A 300 -9.37 16.95 29.57
N HIS A 301 -8.23 16.31 29.30
CA HIS A 301 -7.28 15.82 30.31
C HIS A 301 -7.90 14.91 31.38
N ALA A 302 -8.77 13.99 30.97
CA ALA A 302 -9.42 13.00 31.85
C ALA A 302 -8.91 11.58 31.57
N PRO A 303 -8.98 10.66 32.57
CA PRO A 303 -8.73 9.25 32.33
C PRO A 303 -9.81 8.65 31.41
N LEU A 304 -9.38 7.76 30.52
CA LEU A 304 -10.25 6.84 29.77
C LEU A 304 -10.32 5.51 30.53
N LEU A 305 -11.53 5.04 30.81
CA LEU A 305 -11.77 3.74 31.44
C LEU A 305 -12.80 2.95 30.64
N TYR A 306 -12.84 1.64 30.83
CA TYR A 306 -13.69 0.76 30.05
C TYR A 306 -14.85 0.16 30.85
N VAL A 307 -15.96 -0.10 30.15
CA VAL A 307 -17.11 -0.87 30.66
C VAL A 307 -17.33 -2.10 29.77
N THR A 308 -18.06 -3.07 30.28
CA THR A 308 -18.53 -4.23 29.50
C THR A 308 -19.86 -3.92 28.81
N GLU A 309 -20.42 -4.87 28.05
CA GLU A 309 -21.74 -4.71 27.43
C GLU A 309 -22.81 -4.35 28.47
N ASP A 310 -22.87 -5.04 29.60
CA ASP A 310 -24.00 -4.93 30.53
C ASP A 310 -23.63 -4.34 31.91
N SER A 311 -22.35 -4.09 32.19
CA SER A 311 -21.92 -3.71 33.53
C SER A 311 -20.71 -2.80 33.59
N VAL A 312 -20.57 -2.09 34.72
CA VAL A 312 -19.35 -1.38 35.10
C VAL A 312 -18.48 -2.35 35.90
N PRO A 313 -17.31 -2.76 35.38
CA PRO A 313 -16.38 -3.64 36.09
C PRO A 313 -15.92 -3.06 37.42
N VAL A 314 -15.49 -3.94 38.33
CA VAL A 314 -15.07 -3.53 39.68
C VAL A 314 -13.81 -2.68 39.62
N GLU A 315 -12.90 -2.97 38.70
CA GLU A 315 -11.66 -2.23 38.45
C GLU A 315 -11.97 -0.80 38.00
N THR A 316 -12.87 -0.64 37.04
CA THR A 316 -13.36 0.67 36.58
C THR A 316 -14.04 1.43 37.70
N GLN A 317 -14.93 0.78 38.47
CA GLN A 317 -15.59 1.45 39.60
C GLN A 317 -14.59 1.89 40.67
N ASN A 318 -13.61 1.05 40.99
CA ASN A 318 -12.56 1.38 41.96
C ASN A 318 -11.70 2.55 41.49
N ALA A 319 -11.36 2.61 40.20
CA ALA A 319 -10.63 3.75 39.63
C ALA A 319 -11.45 5.05 39.71
N LEU A 320 -12.74 5.01 39.33
CA LEU A 320 -13.65 6.15 39.43
C LEU A 320 -13.75 6.68 40.87
N ASP A 321 -13.92 5.78 41.84
CA ASP A 321 -14.03 6.12 43.26
C ASP A 321 -12.71 6.68 43.82
N THR A 322 -11.58 6.09 43.43
CA THR A 322 -10.23 6.49 43.88
C THR A 322 -9.88 7.89 43.38
N LEU A 323 -10.19 8.18 42.13
CA LEU A 323 -9.92 9.47 41.50
C LEU A 323 -10.93 10.56 41.90
N GLY A 324 -12.04 10.20 42.57
CA GLY A 324 -13.06 11.14 43.02
C GLY A 324 -13.96 11.66 41.89
N VAL A 325 -14.17 10.85 40.85
CA VAL A 325 -14.92 11.22 39.66
C VAL A 325 -16.40 11.46 39.97
N LYS A 326 -16.96 12.56 39.46
CA LYS A 326 -18.38 12.92 39.63
C LYS A 326 -19.12 13.06 38.30
N ASN A 327 -18.40 13.43 37.26
CA ASN A 327 -18.92 13.64 35.92
C ASN A 327 -18.38 12.54 34.99
N ILE A 328 -19.26 11.95 34.19
CA ILE A 328 -18.90 10.88 33.28
C ILE A 328 -19.30 11.31 31.87
N MET A 329 -18.35 11.29 30.94
CA MET A 329 -18.66 11.33 29.51
C MET A 329 -18.63 9.91 28.98
N PHE A 330 -19.79 9.37 28.63
CA PHE A 330 -19.88 8.00 28.15
C PHE A 330 -19.98 8.00 26.63
N ILE A 331 -18.92 7.57 25.95
CA ILE A 331 -18.92 7.40 24.50
C ILE A 331 -19.48 6.00 24.22
N ASN A 332 -20.72 5.95 23.77
CA ASN A 332 -21.52 4.74 23.65
C ASN A 332 -22.20 4.71 22.27
N ILE A 333 -21.40 4.74 21.20
CA ILE A 333 -21.90 4.85 19.83
C ILE A 333 -22.90 3.72 19.56
N ASN A 334 -24.06 4.08 19.02
CA ASN A 334 -25.20 3.21 18.72
C ASN A 334 -25.68 2.37 19.92
N ASP A 335 -25.52 2.90 21.15
CA ASP A 335 -25.94 2.26 22.39
C ASP A 335 -25.31 0.86 22.58
N VAL A 336 -24.04 0.69 22.16
CA VAL A 336 -23.32 -0.59 22.16
C VAL A 336 -23.18 -1.23 23.56
N SER A 337 -23.19 -0.42 24.62
CA SER A 337 -23.22 -0.88 26.01
C SER A 337 -24.49 -0.39 26.73
N LYS A 338 -25.01 -1.25 27.60
CA LYS A 338 -26.13 -1.00 28.52
C LYS A 338 -25.66 -0.67 29.93
N ALA A 339 -24.35 -0.61 30.17
CA ALA A 339 -23.78 -0.31 31.48
C ALA A 339 -24.34 0.99 32.06
N GLN A 340 -24.49 1.04 33.39
CA GLN A 340 -25.07 2.18 34.10
C GLN A 340 -24.06 2.75 35.11
N PRO A 341 -23.14 3.63 34.67
CA PRO A 341 -22.18 4.27 35.55
C PRO A 341 -22.85 5.14 36.62
N LYS A 342 -22.28 5.16 37.82
CA LYS A 342 -22.75 6.00 38.92
C LYS A 342 -22.19 7.41 38.77
N GLY A 343 -23.06 8.43 38.74
CA GLY A 343 -22.66 9.83 38.71
C GLY A 343 -23.54 10.68 37.79
N ALA A 344 -23.06 11.88 37.46
CA ALA A 344 -23.66 12.70 36.41
C ALA A 344 -23.14 12.24 35.04
N VAL A 345 -23.93 11.44 34.34
CA VAL A 345 -23.57 10.86 33.03
C VAL A 345 -24.05 11.76 31.90
N ASN A 346 -23.13 12.12 31.01
CA ASN A 346 -23.39 12.72 29.71
C ASN A 346 -23.04 11.69 28.63
N GLU A 347 -24.06 11.06 28.07
CA GLU A 347 -23.91 9.99 27.09
C GLU A 347 -23.91 10.55 25.66
N ILE A 348 -22.96 10.07 24.86
CA ILE A 348 -22.77 10.41 23.45
C ILE A 348 -22.93 9.12 22.65
N ASN A 349 -24.02 9.00 21.89
CA ASN A 349 -24.42 7.73 21.29
C ASN A 349 -24.48 7.74 19.75
N THR A 350 -24.01 8.80 19.10
CA THR A 350 -23.89 8.83 17.64
C THR A 350 -22.57 9.45 17.20
N MET A 351 -22.05 9.02 16.05
CA MET A 351 -20.84 9.61 15.48
C MET A 351 -20.98 11.12 15.23
N LYS A 352 -22.17 11.60 14.85
CA LYS A 352 -22.45 13.04 14.70
C LYS A 352 -22.29 13.82 16.01
N GLN A 353 -22.71 13.25 17.14
CA GLN A 353 -22.51 13.88 18.45
C GLN A 353 -21.04 13.83 18.88
N VAL A 354 -20.33 12.72 18.59
CA VAL A 354 -18.87 12.63 18.80
C VAL A 354 -18.15 13.74 18.04
N ILE A 355 -18.41 13.87 16.74
CA ILE A 355 -17.83 14.92 15.88
C ILE A 355 -18.16 16.31 16.43
N ALA A 356 -19.42 16.59 16.75
CA ALA A 356 -19.82 17.88 17.30
C ALA A 356 -19.10 18.19 18.61
N LYS A 357 -18.90 17.19 19.47
CA LYS A 357 -18.20 17.34 20.74
C LYS A 357 -16.70 17.59 20.54
N THR A 358 -16.03 16.79 19.71
CA THR A 358 -14.61 16.97 19.38
C THR A 358 -14.36 18.35 18.76
N GLN A 359 -15.19 18.77 17.80
CA GLN A 359 -15.11 20.09 17.18
C GLN A 359 -15.34 21.23 18.17
N ALA A 360 -16.30 21.08 19.11
CA ALA A 360 -16.55 22.08 20.15
C ALA A 360 -15.31 22.26 21.05
N LEU A 361 -14.70 21.17 21.48
CA LEU A 361 -13.48 21.18 22.28
C LEU A 361 -12.29 21.78 21.52
N THR A 362 -12.19 21.55 20.21
CA THR A 362 -11.13 22.13 19.36
C THR A 362 -11.33 23.63 19.12
N LYS A 363 -12.56 24.13 18.98
CA LYS A 363 -12.85 25.57 18.76
C LYS A 363 -12.54 26.44 19.97
N GLU A 364 -12.55 25.87 21.17
CA GLU A 364 -12.13 26.56 22.40
C GLU A 364 -10.60 26.72 22.49
N ASN A 365 -9.83 26.16 21.55
CA ASN A 365 -8.39 26.30 21.43
C ASN A 365 -8.01 27.52 20.55
N PRO A 366 -7.31 28.55 21.08
CA PRO A 366 -7.14 29.88 20.46
C PRO A 366 -6.23 29.95 19.21
N VAL A 367 -5.82 28.82 18.63
CA VAL A 367 -4.82 28.77 17.54
C VAL A 367 -5.44 28.77 16.13
N LYS A 368 -6.75 28.57 15.96
CA LYS A 368 -7.41 28.56 14.64
C LYS A 368 -8.10 29.90 14.31
N THR A 369 -7.67 30.56 13.24
CA THR A 369 -8.38 31.73 12.69
C THR A 369 -9.67 31.30 11.98
N SER A 370 -10.72 32.11 12.09
CA SER A 370 -12.13 31.75 11.91
C SER A 370 -12.64 31.44 10.49
N THR A 371 -11.77 31.16 9.52
CA THR A 371 -12.18 30.91 8.12
C THR A 371 -11.63 29.64 7.50
N ASP A 372 -10.69 28.95 8.14
CA ASP A 372 -10.18 27.64 7.70
C ASP A 372 -10.70 26.56 8.65
N THR A 373 -11.38 25.54 8.12
CA THR A 373 -11.74 24.34 8.90
C THR A 373 -10.48 23.61 9.36
N GLY A 374 -9.54 23.35 8.42
CA GLY A 374 -8.24 22.74 8.71
C GLY A 374 -8.39 21.52 9.63
N ASN A 375 -9.42 20.73 9.36
CA ASN A 375 -9.77 19.55 10.11
C ASN A 375 -8.74 18.49 9.80
N ILE A 376 -8.31 17.81 10.86
CA ILE A 376 -7.55 16.58 10.76
C ILE A 376 -8.59 15.48 10.90
N ILE A 377 -8.58 14.52 9.99
CA ILE A 377 -9.55 13.43 9.89
C ILE A 377 -8.77 12.13 9.89
N THR A 378 -8.96 11.32 10.93
CA THR A 378 -8.27 10.03 11.04
C THR A 378 -9.18 8.92 10.53
N VAL A 379 -8.72 8.18 9.53
CA VAL A 379 -9.47 7.11 8.88
C VAL A 379 -8.75 5.79 9.15
N THR A 380 -9.49 4.78 9.60
CA THR A 380 -8.99 3.42 9.79
C THR A 380 -9.99 2.42 9.22
N SER A 381 -9.68 1.13 9.35
CA SER A 381 -10.49 0.01 8.89
C SER A 381 -10.66 -0.97 10.04
N PHE A 382 -11.85 -1.57 10.12
CA PHE A 382 -12.16 -2.64 11.07
C PHE A 382 -12.14 -4.03 10.41
N GLY A 383 -11.83 -4.09 9.11
CA GLY A 383 -11.91 -5.29 8.30
C GLY A 383 -11.04 -6.43 8.82
N SER A 384 -9.76 -6.19 9.10
CA SER A 384 -8.78 -7.26 9.41
C SER A 384 -8.78 -7.78 10.86
N GLU A 385 -9.58 -7.20 11.75
CA GLU A 385 -9.58 -7.53 13.20
C GLU A 385 -8.26 -7.24 13.96
N ASP A 386 -7.20 -6.79 13.29
CA ASP A 386 -5.86 -6.55 13.86
C ASP A 386 -5.77 -5.41 14.88
N GLY A 387 -6.82 -4.60 15.04
CA GLY A 387 -6.87 -3.55 16.05
C GLY A 387 -6.22 -2.20 15.67
N PHE A 388 -6.12 -1.86 14.37
CA PHE A 388 -5.60 -0.57 13.90
C PHE A 388 -6.40 0.66 14.38
N PHE A 389 -7.59 0.47 14.93
CA PHE A 389 -8.33 1.55 15.61
C PHE A 389 -7.60 2.11 16.84
N ALA A 390 -6.75 1.30 17.50
CA ALA A 390 -5.99 1.73 18.67
C ALA A 390 -4.89 2.76 18.30
N PRO A 391 -3.96 2.49 17.37
CA PRO A 391 -3.02 3.51 16.89
C PRO A 391 -3.75 4.68 16.20
N ALA A 392 -4.89 4.44 15.52
CA ALA A 392 -5.71 5.52 14.99
C ALA A 392 -6.22 6.46 16.09
N GLY A 393 -6.71 5.90 17.20
CA GLY A 393 -7.09 6.64 18.40
C GLY A 393 -5.93 7.43 19.00
N TYR A 394 -4.72 6.85 19.04
CA TYR A 394 -3.54 7.53 19.56
C TYR A 394 -3.18 8.79 18.75
N ILE A 395 -2.97 8.67 17.44
CA ILE A 395 -2.61 9.83 16.62
C ILE A 395 -3.75 10.85 16.56
N ALA A 396 -5.00 10.37 16.59
CA ALA A 396 -6.16 11.24 16.62
C ALA A 396 -6.27 12.03 17.93
N ALA A 397 -5.95 11.41 19.06
CA ALA A 397 -5.94 12.06 20.36
C ALA A 397 -4.90 13.17 20.46
N TYR A 398 -3.73 13.00 19.83
CA TYR A 398 -2.73 14.06 19.72
C TYR A 398 -3.24 15.27 18.92
N HIS A 399 -3.99 15.02 17.84
CA HIS A 399 -4.48 16.08 16.96
C HIS A 399 -5.86 16.64 17.33
N GLY A 400 -6.60 16.00 18.23
CA GLY A 400 -8.01 16.29 18.46
C GLY A 400 -8.88 16.02 17.23
N SER A 401 -8.54 14.99 16.45
CA SER A 401 -9.30 14.56 15.26
C SER A 401 -10.28 13.45 15.57
N ASN A 402 -11.32 13.31 14.74
CA ASN A 402 -12.22 12.17 14.83
C ASN A 402 -11.60 10.93 14.16
N VAL A 403 -11.90 9.76 14.72
CA VAL A 403 -11.58 8.45 14.12
C VAL A 403 -12.83 7.90 13.45
N ILE A 404 -12.76 7.63 12.15
CA ILE A 404 -13.86 7.11 11.33
C ILE A 404 -13.44 5.84 10.58
N ASN A 405 -14.41 4.99 10.26
CA ASN A 405 -14.20 3.68 9.63
C ASN A 405 -14.46 3.73 8.11
N ILE A 406 -13.45 3.42 7.29
CA ILE A 406 -13.59 3.40 5.82
C ILE A 406 -14.62 2.35 5.33
N GLY A 407 -15.02 1.40 6.17
CA GLY A 407 -16.14 0.49 5.88
C GLY A 407 -17.47 1.20 5.59
N GLU A 408 -17.63 2.45 6.03
CA GLU A 408 -18.79 3.30 5.67
C GLU A 408 -18.69 3.88 4.23
N ALA A 409 -17.52 3.75 3.58
CA ALA A 409 -17.28 4.14 2.19
C ALA A 409 -16.75 2.94 1.37
N PRO A 410 -17.52 1.84 1.24
CA PRO A 410 -17.05 0.60 0.63
C PRO A 410 -16.67 0.75 -0.85
N GLU A 411 -17.31 1.68 -1.56
CA GLU A 411 -16.94 1.98 -2.95
C GLU A 411 -15.51 2.54 -3.07
N ALA A 412 -15.12 3.44 -2.17
CA ALA A 412 -13.76 3.98 -2.12
C ALA A 412 -12.74 2.87 -1.86
N PHE A 413 -12.98 2.05 -0.82
CA PHE A 413 -12.14 0.91 -0.48
C PHE A 413 -11.97 -0.02 -1.69
N ASN A 414 -13.08 -0.36 -2.34
CA ASN A 414 -13.11 -1.23 -3.50
C ASN A 414 -12.32 -0.65 -4.69
N LEU A 415 -12.46 0.65 -5.00
CA LEU A 415 -11.75 1.29 -6.11
C LEU A 415 -10.24 1.41 -5.84
N ILE A 416 -9.87 1.74 -4.61
CA ILE A 416 -8.48 1.83 -4.14
C ILE A 416 -7.77 0.48 -4.27
N ASP A 417 -8.39 -0.58 -3.75
CA ASP A 417 -7.83 -1.93 -3.81
C ASP A 417 -7.79 -2.48 -5.25
N LYS A 418 -8.88 -2.30 -6.03
CA LYS A 418 -8.92 -2.70 -7.44
C LYS A 418 -7.84 -2.03 -8.28
N GLY A 419 -7.67 -0.72 -8.13
CA GLY A 419 -6.65 0.03 -8.87
C GLY A 419 -5.24 -0.37 -8.46
N THR A 420 -5.01 -0.65 -7.19
CA THR A 420 -3.71 -1.12 -6.70
C THR A 420 -3.39 -2.51 -7.24
N ALA A 421 -4.32 -3.46 -7.11
CA ALA A 421 -4.15 -4.81 -7.66
C ALA A 421 -3.88 -4.76 -9.16
N TRP A 422 -4.66 -3.99 -9.93
CA TRP A 422 -4.40 -3.82 -11.36
C TRP A 422 -2.99 -3.30 -11.64
N ARG A 423 -2.52 -2.28 -10.88
CA ARG A 423 -1.17 -1.73 -11.06
C ARG A 423 -0.09 -2.74 -10.74
N ASP A 424 -0.34 -3.59 -9.74
CA ASP A 424 0.55 -4.69 -9.43
C ASP A 424 0.60 -5.65 -10.62
N TYR A 425 -0.51 -6.15 -11.18
CA TYR A 425 -0.49 -7.06 -12.34
C TYR A 425 0.00 -6.42 -13.64
N GLY A 426 -0.33 -5.16 -13.88
CA GLY A 426 0.07 -4.38 -15.07
C GLY A 426 1.53 -3.90 -15.06
N GLY A 427 2.28 -4.21 -14.00
CA GLY A 427 3.70 -3.87 -13.85
C GLY A 427 4.66 -4.98 -14.31
N GLY A 428 5.96 -4.68 -14.24
CA GLY A 428 7.06 -5.62 -14.47
C GLY A 428 7.94 -5.80 -13.24
N TRP A 429 9.03 -6.56 -13.35
CA TRP A 429 10.03 -6.71 -12.30
C TRP A 429 11.30 -5.97 -12.65
N TYR A 430 11.70 -5.05 -11.77
CA TYR A 430 12.92 -4.27 -11.90
C TYR A 430 13.80 -4.54 -10.69
N HIS A 431 14.92 -5.26 -10.90
CA HIS A 431 15.87 -5.63 -9.84
C HIS A 431 15.22 -6.29 -8.62
N GLY A 432 14.27 -7.21 -8.89
CA GLY A 432 13.57 -7.98 -7.87
C GLY A 432 12.37 -7.25 -7.29
N ILE A 433 12.11 -6.01 -7.71
CA ILE A 433 11.03 -5.18 -7.18
C ILE A 433 9.96 -4.96 -8.19
N ARG A 434 8.72 -4.98 -7.70
CA ARG A 434 7.56 -4.77 -8.55
C ARG A 434 7.50 -3.32 -9.02
N ALA A 435 7.86 -3.09 -10.28
CA ALA A 435 7.64 -1.83 -10.97
C ALA A 435 6.16 -1.76 -11.38
N GLN A 436 5.35 -1.15 -10.52
CA GLN A 436 3.90 -1.05 -10.70
C GLN A 436 3.51 -0.30 -11.98
N GLY A 437 2.51 -0.81 -12.69
CA GLY A 437 1.93 -0.16 -13.86
C GLY A 437 1.26 1.18 -13.54
N HIS A 438 1.00 1.94 -14.60
CA HIS A 438 0.25 3.19 -14.55
C HIS A 438 -1.16 2.97 -15.11
N LEU A 439 -2.20 3.41 -14.38
CA LEU A 439 -3.56 3.34 -14.89
C LEU A 439 -3.66 4.16 -16.18
N ALA A 440 -4.37 3.61 -17.17
CA ALA A 440 -4.62 4.32 -18.43
C ALA A 440 -5.26 5.68 -18.15
N LYS A 441 -4.65 6.73 -18.68
CA LYS A 441 -5.10 8.13 -18.56
C LYS A 441 -5.35 8.68 -19.95
N MET A 442 -6.43 9.42 -20.11
CA MET A 442 -6.72 10.14 -21.35
C MET A 442 -6.30 11.61 -21.23
N ASP A 443 -5.83 12.18 -22.33
CA ASP A 443 -5.48 13.61 -22.41
C ASP A 443 -6.72 14.51 -22.47
N GLU A 444 -7.85 13.96 -22.92
CA GLU A 444 -9.13 14.65 -23.03
C GLU A 444 -10.25 13.86 -22.33
N PRO A 445 -11.30 14.53 -21.80
CA PRO A 445 -12.45 13.86 -21.21
C PRO A 445 -13.15 12.89 -22.17
N ILE A 446 -13.75 11.83 -21.62
CA ILE A 446 -14.52 10.85 -22.39
C ILE A 446 -15.74 11.51 -23.06
N ASP A 447 -15.76 11.54 -24.39
CA ASP A 447 -16.96 11.82 -25.20
C ASP A 447 -17.50 10.52 -25.82
N VAL A 448 -18.57 10.00 -25.24
CA VAL A 448 -19.21 8.73 -25.67
C VAL A 448 -19.71 8.81 -27.13
N ILE A 449 -20.21 9.97 -27.58
CA ILE A 449 -20.69 10.14 -28.95
C ILE A 449 -19.51 10.09 -29.91
N GLN A 450 -18.40 10.73 -29.55
CA GLN A 450 -17.19 10.72 -30.35
C GLN A 450 -16.57 9.31 -30.41
N ILE A 451 -16.52 8.59 -29.28
CA ILE A 451 -16.06 7.19 -29.25
C ILE A 451 -16.90 6.31 -30.19
N ILE A 452 -18.23 6.45 -30.17
CA ILE A 452 -19.10 5.68 -31.07
C ILE A 452 -18.81 6.04 -32.54
N LYS A 453 -18.65 7.32 -32.87
CA LYS A 453 -18.31 7.74 -34.24
C LYS A 453 -16.97 7.18 -34.71
N ASN A 454 -15.95 7.23 -33.83
CA ASN A 454 -14.62 6.71 -34.10
C ASN A 454 -14.68 5.19 -34.34
N LEU A 455 -15.39 4.44 -33.48
CA LEU A 455 -15.57 3.00 -33.65
C LEU A 455 -16.26 2.63 -34.96
N LEU A 456 -17.27 3.41 -35.39
CA LEU A 456 -17.92 3.20 -36.71
C LEU A 456 -16.97 3.45 -37.89
N ASN A 457 -15.90 4.23 -37.68
CA ASN A 457 -14.84 4.48 -38.65
C ASN A 457 -13.65 3.50 -38.50
N GLY A 458 -13.72 2.55 -37.57
CA GLY A 458 -12.64 1.58 -37.30
C GLY A 458 -11.54 2.09 -36.37
N GLU A 459 -11.75 3.23 -35.71
CA GLU A 459 -10.84 3.79 -34.71
C GLU A 459 -11.26 3.37 -33.31
N PHE A 460 -10.37 2.72 -32.57
CA PHE A 460 -10.63 2.28 -31.21
C PHE A 460 -10.23 3.36 -30.19
N PRO A 461 -10.96 3.49 -29.05
CA PRO A 461 -10.50 4.34 -27.97
C PRO A 461 -9.20 3.78 -27.35
N PRO A 462 -8.43 4.60 -26.64
CA PRO A 462 -7.27 4.11 -25.88
C PRO A 462 -7.66 2.96 -24.94
N LEU A 463 -6.76 1.97 -24.81
CA LEU A 463 -6.95 0.84 -23.91
C LEU A 463 -7.27 1.32 -22.48
N GLY A 464 -8.19 0.63 -21.82
CA GLY A 464 -8.64 0.95 -20.47
C GLY A 464 -9.68 2.07 -20.40
N VAL A 465 -9.76 3.01 -21.36
CA VAL A 465 -10.73 4.13 -21.35
C VAL A 465 -10.70 4.91 -20.02
N ASP A 466 -9.69 5.78 -19.86
CA ASP A 466 -9.44 6.63 -18.68
C ASP A 466 -9.69 5.94 -17.32
N GLN A 467 -9.07 4.77 -17.13
CA GLN A 467 -9.13 4.04 -15.85
C GLN A 467 -8.68 4.91 -14.68
N HIS A 468 -7.69 5.79 -14.92
CA HIS A 468 -7.18 6.71 -13.92
C HIS A 468 -8.30 7.58 -13.35
N LEU A 469 -9.02 8.33 -14.20
CA LEU A 469 -10.12 9.19 -13.74
C LEU A 469 -11.25 8.37 -13.12
N ARG A 470 -11.64 7.25 -13.75
CA ARG A 470 -12.78 6.45 -13.27
C ARG A 470 -12.54 5.82 -11.90
N TRP A 471 -11.30 5.40 -11.61
CA TRP A 471 -11.01 4.70 -10.35
C TRP A 471 -10.47 5.64 -9.28
N TRP A 472 -9.51 6.51 -9.60
CA TRP A 472 -8.99 7.47 -8.62
C TRP A 472 -9.95 8.63 -8.37
N GLY A 473 -10.61 9.15 -9.42
CA GLY A 473 -11.67 10.15 -9.26
C GLY A 473 -12.86 9.59 -8.48
N GLY A 474 -13.31 8.38 -8.84
CA GLY A 474 -14.39 7.71 -8.10
C GLY A 474 -14.06 7.43 -6.63
N ALA A 475 -12.81 7.02 -6.35
CA ALA A 475 -12.36 6.83 -4.96
C ALA A 475 -12.30 8.15 -4.18
N HIS A 476 -11.81 9.22 -4.82
CA HIS A 476 -11.79 10.56 -4.23
C HIS A 476 -13.21 11.02 -3.87
N ASP A 477 -14.13 10.96 -4.85
CA ASP A 477 -15.49 11.44 -4.69
C ASP A 477 -16.22 10.66 -3.59
N ALA A 478 -16.06 9.34 -3.56
CA ALA A 478 -16.66 8.49 -2.51
C ALA A 478 -16.15 8.83 -1.10
N ILE A 479 -14.84 9.08 -0.91
CA ILE A 479 -14.30 9.50 0.39
C ILE A 479 -14.77 10.91 0.75
N TYR A 480 -14.68 11.84 -0.20
CA TYR A 480 -15.04 13.24 0.01
C TYR A 480 -16.51 13.38 0.38
N GLU A 481 -17.43 12.76 -0.36
CA GLU A 481 -18.87 12.81 -0.11
C GLU A 481 -19.24 12.17 1.24
N TRP A 482 -18.59 11.06 1.62
CA TRP A 482 -18.78 10.42 2.92
C TRP A 482 -18.38 11.36 4.07
N VAL A 483 -17.18 11.95 3.98
CA VAL A 483 -16.62 12.85 5.00
C VAL A 483 -17.37 14.19 5.05
N ASP A 484 -17.82 14.70 3.90
CA ASP A 484 -18.70 15.88 3.81
C ASP A 484 -20.06 15.62 4.46
N GLY A 485 -20.63 14.43 4.24
CA GLY A 485 -21.87 13.98 4.89
C GLY A 485 -21.77 13.92 6.43
N LEU A 486 -20.56 13.78 6.97
CA LEU A 486 -20.25 13.85 8.40
C LEU A 486 -20.03 15.28 8.91
N GLY A 487 -19.93 16.28 8.02
CA GLY A 487 -19.67 17.67 8.37
C GLY A 487 -18.21 17.95 8.75
N LEU A 488 -17.29 17.15 8.22
CA LEU A 488 -15.84 17.24 8.48
C LEU A 488 -15.07 18.00 7.39
N THR A 489 -15.74 18.44 6.33
CA THR A 489 -15.20 19.26 5.25
C THR A 489 -15.57 20.75 5.42
N GLY A 490 -14.80 21.62 4.79
CA GLY A 490 -15.08 23.05 4.73
C GLY A 490 -14.19 23.80 3.73
N PRO A 491 -14.15 25.14 3.81
CA PRO A 491 -13.38 25.97 2.88
C PRO A 491 -11.86 25.88 3.08
N GLY A 492 -11.38 25.28 4.17
CA GLY A 492 -9.96 25.12 4.46
C GLY A 492 -9.36 23.87 3.80
N LYS A 493 -8.04 23.71 3.94
CA LYS A 493 -7.35 22.48 3.51
C LYS A 493 -7.45 21.39 4.56
N GLU A 494 -8.18 20.33 4.26
CA GLU A 494 -8.34 19.21 5.18
C GLU A 494 -7.13 18.27 5.17
N VAL A 495 -6.86 17.62 6.29
CA VAL A 495 -5.76 16.65 6.44
C VAL A 495 -6.35 15.28 6.73
N TYR A 496 -6.11 14.33 5.83
CA TYR A 496 -6.50 12.93 5.99
C TYR A 496 -5.33 12.11 6.52
N LEU A 497 -5.52 11.45 7.66
CA LEU A 497 -4.56 10.52 8.26
C LEU A 497 -5.13 9.10 8.19
N PHE A 498 -4.61 8.29 7.28
CA PHE A 498 -4.99 6.88 7.17
C PHE A 498 -4.13 6.04 8.14
N VAL A 499 -4.74 5.12 8.86
CA VAL A 499 -4.03 4.20 9.78
C VAL A 499 -4.51 2.78 9.49
N SER A 500 -3.70 2.04 8.74
CA SER A 500 -4.01 0.69 8.24
C SER A 500 -2.84 0.17 7.39
N PRO A 501 -2.61 -1.15 7.33
CA PRO A 501 -1.61 -1.76 6.46
C PRO A 501 -1.77 -1.35 5.00
N ARG A 502 -0.72 -0.80 4.41
CA ARG A 502 -0.76 -0.29 3.03
C ARG A 502 -0.93 -1.38 1.96
N ASN A 503 -0.65 -2.63 2.31
CA ASN A 503 -0.56 -3.75 1.38
C ASN A 503 -1.73 -4.73 1.49
N THR A 504 -2.41 -4.84 2.62
CA THR A 504 -3.46 -5.86 2.80
C THR A 504 -4.85 -5.25 2.98
N ASP A 505 -4.92 -3.96 3.35
CA ASP A 505 -6.16 -3.29 3.72
C ASP A 505 -6.28 -1.93 3.00
N ILE A 506 -6.22 -0.77 3.66
CA ILE A 506 -6.32 0.53 2.98
C ILE A 506 -5.06 0.78 2.13
N ARG A 507 -5.16 0.63 0.81
CA ARG A 507 -3.98 0.70 -0.07
C ARG A 507 -3.36 2.09 -0.17
N HIS A 508 -2.03 2.12 -0.23
CA HIS A 508 -1.22 3.34 -0.29
C HIS A 508 -1.66 4.42 -1.30
N PRO A 509 -2.16 4.09 -2.50
CA PRO A 509 -2.65 5.10 -3.43
C PRO A 509 -3.72 6.04 -2.86
N VAL A 510 -4.40 5.68 -1.76
CA VAL A 510 -5.31 6.58 -1.04
C VAL A 510 -4.68 7.94 -0.72
N CYS A 511 -3.38 7.98 -0.37
CA CYS A 511 -2.69 9.23 -0.09
C CYS A 511 -2.59 10.13 -1.34
N ARG A 512 -2.47 9.52 -2.52
CA ARG A 512 -2.45 10.26 -3.79
C ARG A 512 -3.84 10.72 -4.19
N VAL A 513 -4.84 9.85 -3.99
CA VAL A 513 -6.26 10.12 -4.26
C VAL A 513 -6.75 11.32 -3.44
N MET A 514 -6.36 11.40 -2.17
CA MET A 514 -6.84 12.43 -1.23
C MET A 514 -5.88 13.62 -1.04
N SER A 515 -4.80 13.72 -1.83
CA SER A 515 -3.91 14.89 -1.82
C SER A 515 -4.17 15.80 -3.03
N GLY A 516 -4.38 17.09 -2.78
CA GLY A 516 -4.67 18.07 -3.83
C GLY A 516 -4.71 19.51 -3.34
N ILE A 517 -5.35 20.40 -4.11
CA ILE A 517 -5.45 21.82 -3.74
C ILE A 517 -6.24 22.01 -2.44
N GLY A 518 -7.26 21.17 -2.21
CA GLY A 518 -8.16 21.24 -1.05
C GLY A 518 -7.78 20.34 0.13
N SER A 519 -6.73 19.52 0.02
CA SER A 519 -6.40 18.55 1.08
C SER A 519 -4.97 18.01 1.01
N TYR A 520 -4.50 17.50 2.14
CA TYR A 520 -3.29 16.70 2.27
C TYR A 520 -3.66 15.31 2.81
N ALA A 521 -2.96 14.27 2.38
CA ALA A 521 -3.14 12.94 2.94
C ALA A 521 -1.82 12.24 3.28
N GLY A 522 -1.80 11.55 4.40
CA GLY A 522 -0.71 10.70 4.87
C GLY A 522 -1.24 9.36 5.37
N GLN A 523 -0.35 8.37 5.52
CA GLN A 523 -0.70 7.05 6.03
C GLN A 523 0.36 6.53 7.00
N PHE A 524 -0.08 5.95 8.10
CA PHE A 524 0.69 5.04 8.94
C PHE A 524 0.47 3.62 8.38
N PRO A 525 1.48 3.03 7.69
CA PRO A 525 1.23 1.98 6.71
C PRO A 525 1.68 0.58 7.13
N PHE A 526 2.10 0.38 8.39
CA PHE A 526 2.76 -0.85 8.78
C PHE A 526 1.80 -2.02 8.97
N ASP A 527 2.34 -3.23 8.87
CA ASP A 527 1.57 -4.47 8.91
C ASP A 527 1.17 -4.88 10.34
N THR A 528 1.57 -4.12 11.37
CA THR A 528 1.15 -4.34 12.76
C THR A 528 0.84 -3.02 13.48
N PRO A 529 -0.17 -2.99 14.38
CA PRO A 529 -0.49 -1.79 15.16
C PRO A 529 0.68 -1.26 15.99
N GLY A 530 1.53 -2.15 16.50
CA GLY A 530 2.70 -1.77 17.31
C GLY A 530 3.75 -0.98 16.54
N LEU A 531 3.98 -1.31 15.26
CA LEU A 531 4.91 -0.57 14.41
C LEU A 531 4.35 0.80 14.03
N ASP A 532 3.05 0.89 13.75
CA ASP A 532 2.37 2.18 13.54
C ASP A 532 2.46 3.06 14.78
N ALA A 533 2.19 2.50 15.97
CA ALA A 533 2.32 3.23 17.23
C ALA A 533 3.76 3.72 17.46
N ALA A 534 4.78 2.92 17.16
CA ALA A 534 6.18 3.32 17.28
C ALA A 534 6.54 4.50 16.33
N LEU A 535 6.04 4.46 15.09
CA LEU A 535 6.21 5.57 14.14
C LEU A 535 5.49 6.84 14.63
N MET A 536 4.24 6.70 15.10
CA MET A 536 3.47 7.81 15.68
C MET A 536 4.18 8.42 16.88
N CYS A 537 4.73 7.61 17.79
CA CYS A 537 5.50 8.11 18.93
C CYS A 537 6.70 8.95 18.47
N ARG A 538 7.41 8.52 17.44
CA ARG A 538 8.53 9.29 16.86
C ARG A 538 8.05 10.65 16.34
N ASP A 539 6.93 10.66 15.61
CA ASP A 539 6.42 11.86 14.96
C ASP A 539 5.83 12.85 15.99
N VAL A 540 5.04 12.35 16.95
CA VAL A 540 4.47 13.15 18.06
C VAL A 540 5.57 13.74 18.94
N LEU A 541 6.61 12.97 19.25
CA LEU A 541 7.71 13.43 20.11
C LEU A 541 8.78 14.20 19.34
N TYR A 542 8.72 14.29 18.01
CA TYR A 542 9.80 14.85 17.18
C TYR A 542 10.23 16.25 17.64
N SER A 543 9.27 17.13 17.93
CA SER A 543 9.52 18.49 18.40
C SER A 543 10.29 18.56 19.72
N ALA A 544 10.23 17.52 20.56
CA ALA A 544 11.02 17.42 21.78
C ALA A 544 12.36 16.72 21.54
N ILE A 545 12.36 15.59 20.82
CA ILE A 545 13.56 14.76 20.64
C ILE A 545 14.59 15.38 19.70
N ILE A 546 14.18 16.27 18.78
CA ILE A 546 15.13 16.94 17.86
C ILE A 546 16.20 17.74 18.62
N TYR A 547 15.89 18.27 19.80
CA TYR A 547 16.88 19.00 20.61
C TYR A 547 17.91 18.09 21.29
N ALA A 548 17.61 16.80 21.42
CA ALA A 548 18.53 15.78 21.89
C ALA A 548 19.40 15.19 20.76
N ASN A 549 19.05 15.41 19.49
CA ASN A 549 19.86 15.01 18.34
C ASN A 549 21.14 15.87 18.27
N PRO A 550 22.34 15.30 18.43
CA PRO A 550 23.58 16.07 18.34
C PRO A 550 23.81 16.66 16.93
N GLY A 551 23.22 16.07 15.89
CA GLY A 551 23.22 16.57 14.52
C GLY A 551 21.97 17.37 14.13
N ARG A 552 21.23 17.96 15.07
CA ARG A 552 20.03 18.78 14.76
C ARG A 552 20.32 19.99 13.86
N ASP A 553 21.55 20.49 13.92
CA ASP A 553 22.02 21.63 13.12
C ASP A 553 22.78 21.14 11.87
N VAL A 554 22.77 19.82 11.60
CA VAL A 554 23.39 19.20 10.42
C VAL A 554 22.33 18.79 9.40
N THR A 555 22.64 18.99 8.14
CA THR A 555 21.88 18.52 6.96
C THR A 555 22.78 17.70 6.06
N THR A 556 22.22 16.70 5.38
CA THR A 556 22.99 15.85 4.46
C THR A 556 22.22 15.58 3.18
N ALA A 557 22.94 15.14 2.16
CA ALA A 557 22.35 14.70 0.90
C ALA A 557 23.17 13.56 0.29
N GLN A 558 22.52 12.83 -0.60
CA GLN A 558 23.06 11.75 -1.42
C GLN A 558 22.59 11.99 -2.86
N LEU A 559 23.38 12.71 -3.66
CA LEU A 559 23.02 13.03 -5.05
C LEU A 559 23.78 12.10 -5.99
N MET A 560 23.11 11.06 -6.47
CA MET A 560 23.72 9.97 -7.25
C MET A 560 23.52 10.17 -8.75
N ASN A 561 22.41 10.81 -9.12
CA ASN A 561 22.10 11.21 -10.48
C ASN A 561 22.25 12.73 -10.63
N TYR A 562 22.41 13.21 -11.87
CA TYR A 562 22.52 14.64 -12.21
C TYR A 562 23.87 15.30 -11.89
N PRO A 563 24.93 14.98 -12.65
CA PRO A 563 26.20 15.67 -12.52
C PRO A 563 26.04 17.18 -12.75
N ASP A 564 26.65 17.94 -11.86
CA ASP A 564 26.60 19.40 -11.85
C ASP A 564 27.05 19.99 -13.20
N GLY A 565 26.23 20.90 -13.76
CA GLY A 565 26.48 21.58 -15.03
C GLY A 565 25.97 20.84 -16.29
N TRP A 566 25.35 19.67 -16.15
CA TRP A 566 24.73 18.96 -17.29
C TRP A 566 23.33 19.45 -17.59
N THR A 567 22.81 19.09 -18.76
CA THR A 567 21.43 19.41 -19.14
C THR A 567 20.48 18.25 -18.85
N TRP A 568 19.31 18.54 -18.28
CA TRP A 568 18.24 17.57 -18.09
C TRP A 568 16.89 18.15 -18.54
N ARG A 569 16.01 17.30 -19.08
CA ARG A 569 14.65 17.69 -19.44
C ARG A 569 13.72 17.47 -18.26
N THR A 570 13.14 18.52 -17.73
CA THR A 570 12.22 18.48 -16.58
C THR A 570 10.80 18.12 -17.01
N ASN A 571 9.92 17.88 -16.02
CA ASN A 571 8.54 17.44 -16.25
C ASN A 571 7.65 18.48 -16.95
N ASP A 572 8.10 19.72 -17.06
CA ASP A 572 7.49 20.77 -17.90
C ASP A 572 7.88 20.65 -19.39
N GLY A 573 8.77 19.71 -19.72
CA GLY A 573 9.26 19.47 -21.06
C GLY A 573 10.38 20.41 -21.49
N GLU A 574 10.86 21.30 -20.63
CA GLU A 574 11.99 22.20 -20.89
C GLU A 574 13.32 21.55 -20.48
N THR A 575 14.41 21.97 -21.13
CA THR A 575 15.77 21.48 -20.82
C THR A 575 16.52 22.54 -20.03
N HIS A 576 16.95 22.19 -18.82
CA HIS A 576 17.69 23.08 -17.94
C HIS A 576 19.09 22.55 -17.68
N THR A 577 20.04 23.46 -17.46
CA THR A 577 21.30 23.08 -16.84
C THR A 577 21.08 22.82 -15.35
N VAL A 578 21.47 21.64 -14.88
CA VAL A 578 21.25 21.15 -13.53
C VAL A 578 22.41 21.55 -12.64
N TYR A 579 22.08 22.27 -11.57
CA TYR A 579 23.01 22.66 -10.50
C TYR A 579 22.52 22.17 -9.13
N SER A 580 21.75 21.07 -9.09
CA SER A 580 21.04 20.58 -7.90
C SER A 580 21.94 20.43 -6.67
N THR A 581 23.21 20.07 -6.86
CA THR A 581 24.18 19.92 -5.78
C THR A 581 24.52 21.25 -5.12
N ARG A 582 24.71 22.30 -5.93
CA ARG A 582 24.97 23.68 -5.46
C ARG A 582 23.74 24.27 -4.78
N GLU A 583 22.58 24.12 -5.38
CA GLU A 583 21.31 24.63 -4.85
C GLU A 583 20.93 23.91 -3.55
N THR A 584 21.15 22.60 -3.46
CA THR A 584 20.95 21.81 -2.24
C THR A 584 21.91 22.25 -1.15
N LYS A 585 23.22 22.36 -1.45
CA LYS A 585 24.22 22.90 -0.53
C LYS A 585 23.79 24.26 0.02
N GLU A 586 23.46 25.20 -0.85
CA GLU A 586 23.09 26.57 -0.47
C GLU A 586 21.84 26.57 0.41
N SER A 587 20.80 25.86 -0.02
CA SER A 587 19.55 25.73 0.73
C SER A 587 19.77 25.08 2.09
N PHE A 588 20.59 24.05 2.16
CA PHE A 588 20.76 23.24 3.37
C PHE A 588 21.81 23.80 4.34
N SER A 589 22.74 24.63 3.85
CA SER A 589 23.66 25.43 4.66
C SER A 589 23.02 26.73 5.17
N SER A 590 21.82 27.04 4.71
CA SER A 590 21.11 28.25 5.13
C SER A 590 20.62 28.15 6.58
N HIS A 591 20.26 29.29 7.18
CA HIS A 591 19.68 29.36 8.53
C HIS A 591 20.53 28.75 9.66
N GLY A 592 21.87 28.80 9.52
CA GLY A 592 22.81 28.36 10.55
C GLY A 592 23.03 26.86 10.63
N ARG A 593 22.61 26.11 9.61
CA ARG A 593 22.84 24.68 9.49
C ARG A 593 24.19 24.40 8.83
N PHE A 594 24.85 23.35 9.28
CA PHE A 594 26.03 22.80 8.65
C PHE A 594 25.60 21.71 7.68
N PHE A 595 25.99 21.82 6.43
CA PHE A 595 25.70 20.81 5.44
C PHE A 595 26.92 19.91 5.21
N GLU A 596 26.67 18.61 5.11
CA GLU A 596 27.67 17.58 4.82
C GLU A 596 27.03 16.43 4.03
N GLY A 597 27.24 16.37 2.72
CA GLY A 597 26.73 15.27 1.89
C GLY A 597 27.71 14.13 1.74
N HIS A 598 27.14 12.94 1.47
CA HIS A 598 27.87 11.69 1.44
C HIS A 598 27.35 10.79 0.31
N VAL A 599 28.17 10.49 -0.68
CA VAL A 599 27.86 9.49 -1.71
C VAL A 599 28.53 8.13 -1.46
N ILE A 600 29.27 8.02 -0.35
CA ILE A 600 29.93 6.80 0.12
C ILE A 600 29.13 6.21 1.27
N TRP A 601 28.85 4.92 1.20
CA TRP A 601 27.91 4.26 2.10
C TRP A 601 28.33 4.33 3.58
N ASP A 602 29.59 3.97 3.89
CA ASP A 602 30.06 3.95 5.28
C ASP A 602 30.06 5.37 5.89
N ASN A 603 30.46 6.39 5.11
CA ASN A 603 30.42 7.79 5.56
C ASN A 603 28.99 8.28 5.79
N TRP A 604 28.06 7.90 4.91
CA TRP A 604 26.66 8.24 5.07
C TRP A 604 26.06 7.57 6.33
N LEU A 605 26.37 6.30 6.58
CA LEU A 605 25.94 5.59 7.79
C LEU A 605 26.48 6.25 9.06
N ASP A 606 27.77 6.60 9.07
CA ASP A 606 28.39 7.30 10.20
C ASP A 606 27.66 8.63 10.47
N ARG A 607 27.37 9.41 9.42
CA ARG A 607 26.58 10.65 9.53
C ARG A 607 25.18 10.42 10.08
N VAL A 608 24.46 9.43 9.59
CA VAL A 608 23.09 9.12 10.07
C VAL A 608 23.12 8.70 11.55
N ASN A 609 24.13 7.93 11.96
CA ASN A 609 24.31 7.48 13.35
C ASN A 609 24.76 8.61 14.30
N GLU A 610 25.62 9.52 13.83
CA GLU A 610 25.98 10.74 14.54
C GLU A 610 24.80 11.72 14.65
N GLY A 611 23.84 11.61 13.73
CA GLY A 611 22.62 12.38 13.72
C GLY A 611 22.59 13.42 12.60
N VAL A 612 21.39 13.59 12.04
CA VAL A 612 21.11 14.60 11.02
C VAL A 612 19.67 15.07 11.16
N SER A 613 19.38 16.33 10.82
CA SER A 613 18.02 16.89 10.86
C SER A 613 17.23 16.65 9.57
N LEU A 614 17.94 16.46 8.46
CA LEU A 614 17.36 16.23 7.13
C LEU A 614 18.38 15.52 6.24
N ASN A 615 17.93 14.45 5.56
CA ASN A 615 18.66 13.78 4.48
C ASN A 615 17.86 13.90 3.18
N TYR A 616 18.50 14.35 2.11
CA TYR A 616 17.91 14.39 0.77
C TYR A 616 18.62 13.42 -0.17
N TYR A 617 17.88 12.41 -0.63
CA TYR A 617 18.36 11.45 -1.62
C TYR A 617 17.84 11.81 -3.02
N SER A 618 18.71 11.76 -4.02
CA SER A 618 18.34 11.88 -5.44
C SER A 618 19.14 10.88 -6.29
N GLY A 619 18.45 9.88 -6.83
CA GLY A 619 19.05 8.84 -7.65
C GLY A 619 18.07 7.70 -7.96
N HIS A 620 18.58 6.58 -8.47
CA HIS A 620 17.79 5.35 -8.66
C HIS A 620 17.59 4.61 -7.34
N GLY A 621 16.42 4.02 -7.12
CA GLY A 621 16.18 3.15 -5.97
C GLY A 621 15.80 1.75 -6.43
N THR A 622 16.37 0.73 -5.79
CA THR A 622 15.77 -0.60 -5.79
C THR A 622 15.17 -0.86 -4.41
N GLY A 623 14.00 -1.47 -4.37
CA GLY A 623 13.50 -2.01 -3.11
C GLY A 623 14.30 -3.24 -2.66
N GLY A 624 14.29 -3.50 -1.36
CA GLY A 624 15.05 -4.60 -0.75
C GLY A 624 16.45 -4.15 -0.32
N SER A 625 17.36 -3.91 -1.27
CA SER A 625 18.70 -3.42 -0.93
C SER A 625 18.73 -1.90 -0.71
N GLY A 626 17.82 -1.11 -1.28
CA GLY A 626 17.79 0.33 -1.08
C GLY A 626 18.51 1.09 -2.20
N ILE A 627 18.92 2.32 -1.88
CA ILE A 627 19.51 3.33 -2.75
C ILE A 627 20.46 2.72 -3.81
N SER A 628 20.49 3.31 -5.02
CA SER A 628 21.46 3.09 -6.10
C SER A 628 22.83 2.61 -5.62
N GLU A 629 23.47 1.69 -6.35
CA GLU A 629 24.80 1.15 -6.02
C GLU A 629 25.75 2.23 -5.47
N GLN A 630 26.24 2.02 -4.25
CA GLN A 630 27.17 2.93 -3.59
C GLN A 630 28.47 2.19 -3.34
N TYR A 631 29.60 2.84 -3.61
CA TYR A 631 30.87 2.33 -3.12
C TYR A 631 30.86 2.37 -1.59
N LYS A 632 31.20 1.23 -0.99
CA LYS A 632 31.40 1.10 0.45
C LYS A 632 32.53 2.00 0.91
N ASN A 633 33.66 1.95 0.20
CA ASN A 633 34.85 2.76 0.48
C ASN A 633 35.74 2.87 -0.78
N VAL A 634 35.97 4.10 -1.26
CA VAL A 634 36.77 4.32 -2.48
C VAL A 634 38.23 3.90 -2.33
N ALA A 635 38.85 4.15 -1.17
CA ALA A 635 40.26 3.83 -0.96
C ALA A 635 40.51 2.31 -0.90
N GLU A 636 39.54 1.55 -0.40
CA GLU A 636 39.61 0.08 -0.37
C GLU A 636 39.26 -0.54 -1.72
N GLN A 637 38.23 0.00 -2.41
CA GLN A 637 37.73 -0.58 -3.66
C GLN A 637 38.53 -0.15 -4.90
N PHE A 638 39.10 1.06 -4.88
CA PHE A 638 39.91 1.62 -5.96
C PHE A 638 41.22 2.24 -5.42
N PRO A 639 42.14 1.42 -4.88
CA PRO A 639 43.36 1.91 -4.21
C PRO A 639 44.35 2.64 -5.13
N TYR A 640 44.08 2.65 -6.44
CA TYR A 640 44.90 3.29 -7.47
C TYR A 640 44.15 4.37 -8.26
N ALA A 641 42.88 4.65 -7.94
CA ALA A 641 42.14 5.72 -8.58
C ALA A 641 42.62 7.07 -8.03
N GLU A 642 43.09 7.94 -8.91
CA GLU A 642 43.28 9.36 -8.60
C GLU A 642 41.98 10.09 -8.91
N LEU A 643 41.38 10.69 -7.88
CA LEU A 643 40.11 11.36 -8.01
C LEU A 643 40.34 12.67 -8.77
N ARG A 644 39.64 12.85 -9.90
CA ARG A 644 39.89 13.89 -10.92
C ARG A 644 39.85 15.36 -10.45
N HIS A 645 39.56 15.64 -9.18
CA HIS A 645 39.37 16.99 -8.64
C HIS A 645 40.15 17.28 -7.34
N GLU A 646 41.10 16.45 -6.94
CA GLU A 646 41.94 16.71 -5.74
C GLU A 646 42.81 17.99 -5.86
N GLU A 647 43.09 18.45 -7.09
CA GLU A 647 43.88 19.68 -7.31
C GLU A 647 43.06 20.98 -7.14
N LEU A 648 41.73 20.87 -7.02
CA LEU A 648 40.85 21.98 -6.66
C LEU A 648 40.86 22.11 -5.13
N TYR A 649 41.88 22.79 -4.62
CA TYR A 649 42.00 23.21 -3.22
C TYR A 649 40.63 23.65 -2.64
N ASP A 650 40.26 23.01 -1.52
CA ASP A 650 39.13 23.30 -0.61
C ASP A 650 37.82 22.49 -0.78
N PHE A 651 37.89 21.18 -1.07
CA PHE A 651 36.72 20.28 -0.98
C PHE A 651 36.97 19.06 -0.09
N ASP A 652 36.55 19.15 1.19
CA ASP A 652 36.29 18.01 2.07
C ASP A 652 34.89 17.38 1.81
N TRP A 653 34.28 17.63 0.64
CA TRP A 653 32.85 17.41 0.35
C TRP A 653 32.62 16.40 -0.79
N TRP A 654 31.71 15.46 -0.57
CA TRP A 654 31.37 14.36 -1.50
C TRP A 654 29.86 14.26 -1.70
N ASP A 655 29.23 15.31 -2.22
CA ASP A 655 27.76 15.35 -2.29
C ASP A 655 27.18 14.75 -3.58
N ALA A 656 28.00 14.60 -4.62
CA ALA A 656 27.55 14.20 -5.94
C ALA A 656 28.43 13.08 -6.53
N TRP A 657 27.85 11.89 -6.68
CA TRP A 657 28.46 10.85 -7.49
C TRP A 657 28.22 11.21 -8.97
N ARG A 658 29.26 11.07 -9.80
CA ARG A 658 29.16 11.24 -11.26
C ARG A 658 28.92 9.89 -11.97
N GLY A 659 28.21 8.98 -11.30
CA GLY A 659 28.24 7.53 -11.60
C GLY A 659 27.36 7.02 -12.73
N TYR A 660 26.55 7.86 -13.36
CA TYR A 660 25.79 7.46 -14.55
C TYR A 660 26.37 8.11 -15.80
N MET A 661 27.58 7.70 -16.17
CA MET A 661 28.01 7.66 -17.56
C MET A 661 29.20 6.72 -17.63
N TYR A 662 28.95 5.46 -18.00
CA TYR A 662 29.93 4.55 -18.58
C TYR A 662 31.34 4.68 -17.97
N ASP A 663 31.57 4.04 -16.83
CA ASP A 663 32.93 3.81 -16.32
C ASP A 663 33.77 2.85 -17.22
N ASP A 664 33.30 2.62 -18.46
CA ASP A 664 33.97 1.90 -19.56
C ASP A 664 34.47 2.87 -20.68
N ALA A 665 34.98 4.06 -20.32
CA ALA A 665 35.67 4.95 -21.27
C ALA A 665 37.15 5.19 -20.93
#